data_AF-A0A826I083-F1
#
_entry.id   AF-A0A826I083-F1
#
_cell.length_a   1.000
_cell.length_b   1.000
_cell.length_c   1.000
_cell.angle_alpha   90.00
_cell.angle_beta   90.00
_cell.angle_gamma   90.00
#
_symmetry.space_group_name_H-M   'P 1'
#
loop_
_entity.id
_entity.type
_entity.pdbx_description
1 polymer ?
#
loop_
_entity_poly.entity_id
_entity_poly.type
_entity_poly.pdbx_seq_one_letter_code
_entity_poly.pdbx_strand_id
1 'polypeptide(L)'
;MSRFKKHRTWPLLLISFSVTFTISLIVFAALKMAPFGSSSILANDSAVQYVDFFTYLKHALMGTAGKAYSFSNSLGGGMYANWTYYLLSPFNLIFVLVSRQAIPVAMLFVTALKYSTAALAAQVLASHRYGKNWYTLVFSVSYGLSGFLIANFLNIMWMDGVILLPLVILGIDRLFEEHRLIPYVVPLSLSFITNYYIGFMVAIFSALYFCWQWASHHQPQLLRKIALFVGGSLLSGMIGAIVLIPTYLALSASRLSSAGADFTIKPLFSLIDLPSKLIPGSFNFAQLSNGLPNLYMGMIALLGAVFYFLAPAISVRERLISGVMTVILMLSIWLNPLVIMWQGFRAPVWYLYRHSFIVIFWLLLLGLRGLANLPSVSRLRMIIASVVVGGVVFIPTAWRMGSHKYVTLTNLVLGGVLLLVAAILLYSWAHHLFPQKWVVGGLLTLLVLDMGANAYASLKAISFISKADFTVTSKALNAAYTEAKTLAPNTFYRVNSDTQRSMDDPYQYNFNGVSTFSSVLNTSTINALTNVGAIGSAGRVKNNDLTWPLESLLGVRQLLLVNTQSTKTTTPEYQQISSRIIDNPRYDLPAYKLIGHNDYFNIYQNPDALPVATQIYRKVPTQVQANPVLQQNAYFSTFTPETIGAIFTTTDFSGITVDNVKPLTTLTNAIATKKDKKLGATITLNVNPSTEQRYLVMGENMRKNMAISINNVPLKNDPDNGSKTVSLPIDAEKPTTVTLTFNRNIDQIDLDHFALYTLNRQPFEQAVAAAKQHAPKQVVKNGSVTLTTRQNNSGYIMLTIPYEKGWQVDNKQVKIQNYRGFIGLKVPSASLKFTLSYHTPGIKAGWTVTSLGLIGLIALAFLEYWPRNGKHAILVNWPARFRKMWQ
;
A
#
# COMPACT_ATOMS: atom_id res chain seq x y z
N MET A 1 -23.76 31.10 -27.20
CA MET A 1 -24.13 29.70 -26.88
C MET A 1 -24.95 29.15 -28.03
N SER A 2 -24.30 28.53 -29.03
CA SER A 2 -24.99 27.95 -30.18
C SER A 2 -25.38 26.50 -29.89
N ARG A 3 -26.55 26.09 -30.39
CA ARG A 3 -27.05 24.70 -30.36
C ARG A 3 -25.97 23.75 -30.88
N PHE A 4 -25.44 22.92 -29.99
CA PHE A 4 -24.50 21.85 -30.31
C PHE A 4 -25.14 20.88 -31.34
N LYS A 5 -24.66 20.91 -32.59
CA LYS A 5 -24.94 19.85 -33.56
C LYS A 5 -24.37 18.55 -33.00
N LYS A 6 -25.23 17.54 -32.89
CA LYS A 6 -24.97 16.18 -32.36
C LYS A 6 -24.03 15.41 -33.29
N HIS A 7 -22.78 15.85 -33.43
CA HIS A 7 -21.76 15.12 -34.18
C HIS A 7 -21.40 13.84 -33.41
N ARG A 8 -21.42 12.68 -34.09
CA ARG A 8 -21.06 11.38 -33.50
C ARG A 8 -19.58 11.35 -33.06
N THR A 9 -19.26 11.68 -31.80
CA THR A 9 -17.89 11.70 -31.24
C THR A 9 -17.36 10.33 -30.82
N TRP A 10 -18.20 9.28 -30.83
CA TRP A 10 -17.83 7.92 -30.44
C TRP A 10 -16.58 7.33 -31.13
N PRO A 11 -16.23 7.64 -32.40
CA PRO A 11 -15.00 7.12 -32.98
C PRO A 11 -13.74 7.60 -32.25
N LEU A 12 -13.74 8.84 -31.75
CA LEU A 12 -12.59 9.38 -31.01
C LEU A 12 -12.42 8.71 -29.65
N LEU A 13 -13.52 8.26 -29.02
CA LEU A 13 -13.47 7.49 -27.78
C LEU A 13 -12.73 6.16 -27.99
N LEU A 14 -13.07 5.44 -29.06
CA LEU A 14 -12.39 4.21 -29.43
C LEU A 14 -10.93 4.47 -29.82
N ILE A 15 -10.66 5.51 -30.60
CA ILE A 15 -9.29 5.86 -31.00
C ILE A 15 -8.43 6.19 -29.78
N SER A 16 -8.91 7.05 -28.86
CA SER A 16 -8.14 7.38 -27.65
C SER A 16 -7.83 6.14 -26.81
N PHE A 17 -8.81 5.24 -26.66
CA PHE A 17 -8.62 4.00 -25.93
C PHE A 17 -7.62 3.08 -26.64
N SER A 18 -7.84 2.77 -27.92
CA SER A 18 -7.03 1.83 -28.68
C SER A 18 -5.59 2.31 -28.86
N VAL A 19 -5.37 3.61 -29.12
CA VAL A 19 -4.02 4.17 -29.25
C VAL A 19 -3.26 4.07 -27.93
N THR A 20 -3.85 4.50 -26.81
CA THR A 20 -3.21 4.38 -25.49
C THR A 20 -2.94 2.92 -25.12
N PHE A 21 -3.87 2.01 -25.40
CA PHE A 21 -3.70 0.58 -25.15
C PHE A 21 -2.53 0.01 -25.96
N THR A 22 -2.49 0.33 -27.25
CA THR A 22 -1.45 -0.15 -28.18
C THR A 22 -0.08 0.39 -27.79
N ILE A 23 0.06 1.68 -27.47
CA ILE A 23 1.31 2.25 -26.98
C ILE A 23 1.78 1.50 -25.73
N SER A 24 0.88 1.27 -24.77
CA SER A 24 1.22 0.56 -23.53
C SER A 24 1.75 -0.85 -23.81
N LEU A 25 1.07 -1.62 -24.68
CA LEU A 25 1.49 -2.97 -25.03
C LEU A 25 2.84 -2.98 -25.79
N ILE A 26 3.05 -2.05 -26.72
CA ILE A 26 4.33 -1.92 -27.44
C ILE A 26 5.47 -1.63 -26.46
N VAL A 27 5.25 -0.70 -25.52
CA VAL A 27 6.25 -0.37 -24.48
C VAL A 27 6.55 -1.59 -23.61
N PHE A 28 5.52 -2.30 -23.13
CA PHE A 28 5.71 -3.50 -22.33
C PHE A 28 6.41 -4.63 -23.10
N ALA A 29 6.11 -4.80 -24.39
CA ALA A 29 6.81 -5.74 -25.26
C ALA A 29 8.27 -5.35 -25.47
N ALA A 30 8.56 -4.07 -25.70
CA ALA A 30 9.92 -3.54 -25.82
C ALA A 30 10.76 -3.74 -24.55
N LEU A 31 10.11 -3.72 -23.37
CA LEU A 31 10.71 -4.03 -22.08
C LEU A 31 10.76 -5.52 -21.75
N LYS A 32 10.36 -6.39 -22.69
CA LYS A 32 10.36 -7.86 -22.55
C LYS A 32 9.56 -8.33 -21.32
N MET A 33 8.47 -7.64 -20.99
CA MET A 33 7.59 -8.02 -19.90
C MET A 33 6.66 -9.16 -20.33
N ALA A 34 6.47 -10.16 -19.48
CA ALA A 34 5.60 -11.30 -19.72
C ALA A 34 4.17 -10.83 -20.06
N PRO A 35 3.59 -11.27 -21.18
CA PRO A 35 3.93 -12.50 -21.90
C PRO A 35 4.98 -12.33 -23.02
N PHE A 36 5.46 -11.13 -23.31
CA PHE A 36 6.38 -10.83 -24.41
C PHE A 36 7.86 -11.16 -24.10
N GLY A 37 8.20 -11.49 -22.85
CA GLY A 37 9.55 -11.88 -22.46
C GLY A 37 9.64 -12.42 -21.03
N SER A 38 10.87 -12.44 -20.49
CA SER A 38 11.21 -13.05 -19.19
C SER A 38 11.08 -12.11 -17.99
N SER A 39 10.95 -10.80 -18.21
CA SER A 39 10.68 -9.83 -17.14
C SER A 39 9.21 -9.92 -16.71
N SER A 40 8.87 -9.56 -15.48
CA SER A 40 7.48 -9.33 -15.09
C SER A 40 7.17 -7.83 -15.02
N ILE A 41 5.90 -7.45 -14.90
CA ILE A 41 5.55 -6.06 -14.54
C ILE A 41 5.78 -5.79 -13.04
N LEU A 42 6.08 -6.80 -12.23
CA LEU A 42 6.11 -6.64 -10.78
C LEU A 42 7.39 -5.93 -10.33
N ALA A 43 7.20 -4.90 -9.50
CA ALA A 43 8.26 -4.15 -8.83
C ALA A 43 7.78 -3.62 -7.47
N ASN A 44 8.69 -3.55 -6.50
CA ASN A 44 8.42 -3.02 -5.15
C ASN A 44 7.13 -3.61 -4.53
N ASP A 45 6.23 -2.79 -3.97
CA ASP A 45 4.99 -3.22 -3.31
C ASP A 45 4.08 -4.08 -4.20
N SER A 46 4.07 -3.85 -5.52
CA SER A 46 3.29 -4.71 -6.41
C SER A 46 3.81 -6.15 -6.41
N ALA A 47 5.12 -6.33 -6.26
CA ALA A 47 5.72 -7.65 -6.18
C ALA A 47 5.48 -8.31 -4.82
N VAL A 48 5.50 -7.57 -3.71
CA VAL A 48 5.54 -8.18 -2.36
C VAL A 48 4.24 -8.04 -1.55
N GLN A 49 3.22 -7.38 -2.08
CA GLN A 49 1.98 -7.11 -1.33
C GLN A 49 0.72 -7.18 -2.21
N TYR A 50 0.68 -6.43 -3.32
CA TYR A 50 -0.59 -6.28 -4.06
C TYR A 50 -1.05 -7.57 -4.74
N VAL A 51 -0.12 -8.34 -5.31
CA VAL A 51 -0.42 -9.66 -5.90
C VAL A 51 -1.01 -10.65 -4.89
N ASP A 52 -0.63 -10.51 -3.62
CA ASP A 52 -1.15 -11.36 -2.54
C ASP A 52 -2.57 -10.97 -2.19
N PHE A 53 -2.85 -9.67 -2.11
CA PHE A 53 -4.22 -9.18 -1.95
C PHE A 53 -5.13 -9.56 -3.12
N PHE A 54 -4.65 -9.52 -4.37
CA PHE A 54 -5.45 -9.97 -5.52
C PHE A 54 -5.73 -11.48 -5.49
N THR A 55 -4.77 -12.26 -5.00
CA THR A 55 -4.99 -13.69 -4.75
C THR A 55 -5.98 -13.90 -3.61
N TYR A 56 -5.88 -13.12 -2.55
CA TYR A 56 -6.79 -13.16 -1.42
C TYR A 56 -8.23 -12.80 -1.80
N LEU A 57 -8.41 -11.80 -2.67
CA LEU A 57 -9.70 -11.43 -3.25
C LEU A 57 -10.39 -12.65 -3.85
N LYS A 58 -9.65 -13.46 -4.63
CA LYS A 58 -10.18 -14.70 -5.21
C LYS A 58 -10.64 -15.68 -4.12
N HIS A 59 -9.82 -15.94 -3.11
CA HIS A 59 -10.19 -16.82 -1.99
C HIS A 59 -11.43 -16.32 -1.23
N ALA A 60 -11.50 -15.02 -0.97
CA ALA A 60 -12.62 -14.41 -0.24
C ALA A 60 -13.93 -14.46 -1.05
N LEU A 61 -13.88 -14.27 -2.36
CA LEU A 61 -15.06 -14.36 -3.22
C LEU A 61 -15.51 -15.80 -3.46
N MET A 62 -14.56 -16.76 -3.50
CA MET A 62 -14.85 -18.20 -3.58
C MET A 62 -15.31 -18.81 -2.23
N GLY A 63 -15.32 -18.03 -1.15
CA GLY A 63 -15.76 -18.48 0.18
C GLY A 63 -14.74 -19.32 0.94
N THR A 64 -13.50 -19.42 0.45
CA THR A 64 -12.42 -20.17 1.11
C THR A 64 -11.61 -19.33 2.10
N ALA A 65 -11.75 -18.00 2.06
CA ALA A 65 -11.18 -17.06 3.02
C ALA A 65 -12.24 -16.11 3.60
N GLY A 66 -11.92 -15.48 4.73
CA GLY A 66 -12.83 -14.58 5.42
C GLY A 66 -12.98 -13.21 4.74
N LYS A 67 -14.20 -12.68 4.69
CA LYS A 67 -14.44 -11.35 4.08
C LYS A 67 -14.22 -10.20 5.05
N ALA A 68 -14.84 -10.27 6.23
CA ALA A 68 -14.74 -9.21 7.24
C ALA A 68 -13.50 -9.33 8.15
N TYR A 69 -13.06 -10.56 8.39
CA TYR A 69 -11.95 -10.89 9.30
C TYR A 69 -11.18 -12.08 8.73
N SER A 70 -9.86 -12.10 8.90
CA SER A 70 -9.03 -13.18 8.39
C SER A 70 -7.88 -13.54 9.30
N PHE A 71 -7.63 -14.84 9.45
CA PHE A 71 -6.42 -15.38 10.08
C PHE A 71 -5.21 -15.44 9.14
N SER A 72 -5.35 -15.00 7.89
CA SER A 72 -4.20 -14.66 7.02
C SER A 72 -3.67 -13.25 7.26
N ASN A 73 -4.40 -12.41 8.01
CA ASN A 73 -3.94 -11.08 8.44
C ASN A 73 -3.17 -11.22 9.76
N SER A 74 -1.94 -11.74 9.70
CA SER A 74 -1.17 -12.19 10.87
C SER A 74 -2.00 -13.16 11.73
N LEU A 75 -1.95 -13.08 13.06
CA LEU A 75 -2.68 -13.95 13.99
C LEU A 75 -4.22 -13.83 13.92
N GLY A 76 -4.74 -12.94 13.08
CA GLY A 76 -6.14 -12.58 12.96
C GLY A 76 -6.31 -11.06 12.93
N GLY A 77 -7.03 -10.53 11.94
CA GLY A 77 -7.37 -9.12 11.91
C GLY A 77 -8.54 -8.77 10.98
N GLY A 78 -9.17 -7.62 11.24
CA GLY A 78 -10.18 -7.04 10.37
C GLY A 78 -9.64 -6.77 8.97
N MET A 79 -10.44 -7.07 7.94
CA MET A 79 -10.05 -6.94 6.53
C MET A 79 -10.59 -5.67 5.87
N TYR A 80 -11.48 -4.92 6.52
CA TYR A 80 -12.22 -3.83 5.87
C TYR A 80 -11.33 -2.70 5.34
N ALA A 81 -10.31 -2.32 6.09
CA ALA A 81 -9.34 -1.31 5.64
C ALA A 81 -8.55 -1.81 4.41
N ASN A 82 -8.17 -3.11 4.38
CA ASN A 82 -7.53 -3.71 3.20
C ASN A 82 -8.48 -3.69 1.99
N TRP A 83 -9.76 -4.00 2.18
CA TRP A 83 -10.75 -3.95 1.09
C TRP A 83 -10.84 -2.56 0.47
N THR A 84 -11.13 -1.56 1.31
CA THR A 84 -11.43 -0.20 0.86
C THR A 84 -10.24 0.56 0.30
N TYR A 85 -9.02 0.14 0.64
CA TYR A 85 -7.81 0.73 0.09
C TYR A 85 -7.30 -0.02 -1.16
N TYR A 86 -7.31 -1.36 -1.17
CA TYR A 86 -6.66 -2.16 -2.22
C TYR A 86 -7.62 -2.86 -3.19
N LEU A 87 -8.79 -3.33 -2.72
CA LEU A 87 -9.55 -4.39 -3.41
C LEU A 87 -10.84 -3.94 -4.11
N LEU A 88 -11.41 -2.78 -3.77
CA LEU A 88 -12.71 -2.33 -4.32
C LEU A 88 -12.67 -1.81 -5.78
N SER A 89 -11.52 -1.84 -6.45
CA SER A 89 -11.46 -1.54 -7.89
C SER A 89 -12.21 -2.61 -8.69
N PRO A 90 -13.13 -2.23 -9.61
CA PRO A 90 -13.85 -3.19 -10.45
C PRO A 90 -12.90 -3.98 -11.37
N PHE A 91 -11.75 -3.42 -11.72
CA PHE A 91 -10.73 -4.09 -12.52
C PHE A 91 -10.12 -5.30 -11.80
N ASN A 92 -10.17 -5.34 -10.46
CA ASN A 92 -9.61 -6.45 -9.71
C ASN A 92 -10.36 -7.77 -9.92
N LEU A 93 -11.60 -7.72 -10.44
CA LEU A 93 -12.35 -8.93 -10.81
C LEU A 93 -11.63 -9.76 -11.88
N ILE A 94 -10.80 -9.13 -12.73
CA ILE A 94 -9.97 -9.83 -13.72
C ILE A 94 -9.00 -10.80 -13.02
N PHE A 95 -8.45 -10.43 -11.86
CA PHE A 95 -7.53 -11.28 -11.11
C PHE A 95 -8.21 -12.53 -10.53
N VAL A 96 -9.52 -12.49 -10.30
CA VAL A 96 -10.30 -13.63 -9.82
C VAL A 96 -10.39 -14.72 -10.91
N LEU A 97 -10.47 -14.30 -12.18
CA LEU A 97 -10.66 -15.17 -13.33
C LEU A 97 -9.38 -15.92 -13.75
N VAL A 98 -8.20 -15.41 -13.36
CA VAL A 98 -6.91 -16.00 -13.78
C VAL A 98 -6.33 -16.95 -12.73
N SER A 99 -5.38 -17.79 -13.15
CA SER A 99 -4.57 -18.58 -12.24
C SER A 99 -3.58 -17.69 -11.48
N ARG A 100 -3.11 -18.16 -10.31
CA ARG A 100 -2.14 -17.42 -9.49
C ARG A 100 -0.85 -17.10 -10.24
N GLN A 101 -0.37 -18.03 -11.07
CA GLN A 101 0.85 -17.84 -11.87
C GLN A 101 0.65 -16.81 -12.99
N ALA A 102 -0.59 -16.56 -13.42
CA ALA A 102 -0.92 -15.60 -14.46
C ALA A 102 -1.17 -14.19 -13.91
N ILE A 103 -1.20 -13.98 -12.59
CA ILE A 103 -1.43 -12.65 -11.99
C ILE A 103 -0.46 -11.57 -12.50
N PRO A 104 0.86 -11.79 -12.63
CA PRO A 104 1.76 -10.78 -13.18
C PRO A 104 1.37 -10.35 -14.60
N VAL A 105 0.97 -11.32 -15.44
CA VAL A 105 0.52 -11.07 -16.82
C VAL A 105 -0.81 -10.33 -16.81
N ALA A 106 -1.76 -10.75 -15.97
CA ALA A 106 -3.03 -10.06 -15.80
C ALA A 106 -2.83 -8.61 -15.34
N MET A 107 -1.89 -8.36 -14.41
CA MET A 107 -1.60 -7.01 -13.91
C MET A 107 -1.08 -6.09 -15.02
N LEU A 108 -0.28 -6.62 -15.96
CA LEU A 108 0.16 -5.89 -17.14
C LEU A 108 -1.01 -5.42 -17.99
N PHE A 109 -1.94 -6.33 -18.32
CA PHE A 109 -3.13 -5.97 -19.10
C PHE A 109 -4.07 -5.05 -18.34
N VAL A 110 -4.25 -5.24 -17.03
CA VAL A 110 -5.07 -4.35 -16.19
C VAL A 110 -4.47 -2.94 -16.14
N THR A 111 -3.15 -2.80 -16.05
CA THR A 111 -2.47 -1.50 -16.11
C THR A 111 -2.71 -0.81 -17.47
N ALA A 112 -2.50 -1.51 -18.59
CA ALA A 112 -2.78 -0.98 -19.93
C ALA A 112 -4.26 -0.57 -20.07
N LEU A 113 -5.17 -1.38 -19.53
CA LEU A 113 -6.60 -1.12 -19.56
C LEU A 113 -6.97 0.12 -18.74
N LYS A 114 -6.36 0.31 -17.56
CA LYS A 114 -6.57 1.49 -16.71
C LYS A 114 -6.03 2.76 -17.36
N TYR A 115 -4.85 2.73 -17.98
CA TYR A 115 -4.33 3.86 -18.77
C TYR A 115 -5.27 4.25 -19.90
N SER A 116 -5.76 3.25 -20.63
CA SER A 116 -6.65 3.44 -21.77
C SER A 116 -8.04 3.94 -21.34
N THR A 117 -8.52 3.48 -20.18
CA THR A 117 -9.78 3.96 -19.58
C THR A 117 -9.64 5.39 -19.07
N ALA A 118 -8.48 5.79 -18.54
CA ALA A 118 -8.21 7.17 -18.15
C ALA A 118 -8.19 8.09 -19.38
N ALA A 119 -7.55 7.66 -20.47
CA ALA A 119 -7.60 8.36 -21.75
C ALA A 119 -9.05 8.46 -22.28
N LEU A 120 -9.81 7.38 -22.26
CA LEU A 120 -11.22 7.36 -22.65
C LEU A 120 -12.05 8.36 -21.85
N ALA A 121 -11.94 8.37 -20.52
CA ALA A 121 -12.65 9.31 -19.66
C ALA A 121 -12.29 10.77 -19.95
N ALA A 122 -10.99 11.05 -20.15
CA ALA A 122 -10.52 12.36 -20.58
C ALA A 122 -11.05 12.74 -21.99
N GLN A 123 -11.16 11.78 -22.91
CA GLN A 123 -11.72 12.02 -24.23
C GLN A 123 -13.21 12.35 -24.17
N VAL A 124 -13.98 11.74 -23.25
CA VAL A 124 -15.39 12.10 -23.02
C VAL A 124 -15.51 13.59 -22.66
N LEU A 125 -14.71 14.05 -21.69
CA LEU A 125 -14.67 15.46 -21.29
C LEU A 125 -14.24 16.39 -22.44
N ALA A 126 -13.15 16.05 -23.12
CA ALA A 126 -12.63 16.89 -24.21
C ALA A 126 -13.59 16.96 -25.41
N SER A 127 -14.25 15.86 -25.73
CA SER A 127 -15.27 15.80 -26.79
C SER A 127 -16.53 16.58 -26.43
N HIS A 128 -16.92 16.61 -25.14
CA HIS A 128 -18.03 17.45 -24.67
C HIS A 128 -17.75 18.93 -24.92
N ARG A 129 -16.53 19.40 -24.62
CA ARG A 129 -16.16 20.82 -24.77
C ARG A 129 -15.88 21.24 -26.21
N TYR A 130 -15.21 20.38 -26.99
CA TYR A 130 -14.66 20.78 -28.29
C TYR A 130 -15.01 19.84 -29.45
N GLY A 131 -15.88 18.86 -29.27
CA GLY A 131 -16.33 17.99 -30.36
C GLY A 131 -15.21 17.16 -30.99
N LYS A 132 -15.21 17.03 -32.33
CA LYS A 132 -14.30 16.13 -33.06
C LYS A 132 -13.00 16.79 -33.53
N ASN A 133 -12.16 17.24 -32.60
CA ASN A 133 -10.90 17.90 -32.94
C ASN A 133 -9.68 17.10 -32.53
N TRP A 134 -8.58 17.19 -33.29
CA TRP A 134 -7.34 16.43 -33.04
C TRP A 134 -6.73 16.71 -31.65
N TYR A 135 -6.83 17.95 -31.16
CA TYR A 135 -6.29 18.34 -29.86
C TYR A 135 -7.06 17.71 -28.68
N THR A 136 -8.26 17.17 -28.92
CA THR A 136 -8.95 16.34 -27.90
C THR A 136 -8.22 15.02 -27.66
N LEU A 137 -7.61 14.44 -28.72
CA LEU A 137 -6.78 13.23 -28.61
C LEU A 137 -5.46 13.52 -27.90
N VAL A 138 -4.88 14.72 -28.10
CA VAL A 138 -3.70 15.16 -27.33
C VAL A 138 -4.02 15.18 -25.85
N PHE A 139 -5.12 15.82 -25.45
CA PHE A 139 -5.54 15.85 -24.05
C PHE A 139 -5.73 14.45 -23.46
N SER A 140 -6.45 13.58 -24.17
CA SER A 140 -6.81 12.25 -23.66
C SER A 140 -5.63 11.29 -23.57
N VAL A 141 -4.83 11.16 -24.63
CA VAL A 141 -3.69 10.24 -24.66
C VAL A 141 -2.59 10.72 -23.72
N SER A 142 -2.31 12.04 -23.67
CA SER A 142 -1.37 12.61 -22.70
C SER A 142 -1.80 12.37 -21.25
N TYR A 143 -3.11 12.41 -20.96
CA TYR A 143 -3.60 12.11 -19.62
C TYR A 143 -3.40 10.64 -19.26
N GLY A 144 -3.82 9.72 -20.12
CA GLY A 144 -3.75 8.27 -19.90
C GLY A 144 -2.32 7.71 -19.82
N LEU A 145 -1.34 8.39 -20.41
CA LEU A 145 0.08 8.03 -20.36
C LEU A 145 0.94 9.05 -19.60
N SER A 146 0.31 9.88 -18.77
CA SER A 146 0.99 10.92 -18.01
C SER A 146 2.08 10.36 -17.08
N GLY A 147 3.06 11.20 -16.75
CA GLY A 147 4.17 10.83 -15.87
C GLY A 147 3.72 10.27 -14.52
N PHE A 148 2.60 10.75 -13.97
CA PHE A 148 2.03 10.18 -12.75
C PHE A 148 1.58 8.73 -12.92
N LEU A 149 0.79 8.43 -13.97
CA LEU A 149 0.26 7.08 -14.21
C LEU A 149 1.39 6.09 -14.52
N ILE A 150 2.39 6.51 -15.29
CA ILE A 150 3.58 5.70 -15.58
C ILE A 150 4.40 5.46 -14.31
N ALA A 151 4.72 6.49 -13.52
CA ALA A 151 5.54 6.34 -12.33
C ALA A 151 4.86 5.53 -11.22
N ASN A 152 3.53 5.59 -11.14
CA ASN A 152 2.73 4.89 -10.13
C ASN A 152 2.02 3.65 -10.68
N PHE A 153 2.53 3.04 -11.76
CA PHE A 153 1.95 1.82 -12.33
C PHE A 153 1.79 0.70 -11.30
N LEU A 154 2.74 0.61 -10.36
CA LEU A 154 2.76 -0.36 -9.28
C LEU A 154 1.60 -0.12 -8.28
N ASN A 155 1.16 1.12 -8.09
CA ASN A 155 0.05 1.49 -7.20
C ASN A 155 -1.28 1.51 -7.97
N ILE A 156 -1.65 0.35 -8.52
CA ILE A 156 -2.74 0.18 -9.48
C ILE A 156 -4.13 0.55 -8.94
N MET A 157 -4.32 0.52 -7.62
CA MET A 157 -5.56 0.90 -6.93
C MET A 157 -5.82 2.41 -6.94
N TRP A 158 -4.80 3.24 -7.17
CA TRP A 158 -4.97 4.70 -7.24
C TRP A 158 -5.56 5.16 -8.57
N MET A 159 -5.38 4.36 -9.62
CA MET A 159 -5.74 4.74 -10.99
C MET A 159 -7.25 4.91 -11.18
N ASP A 160 -8.10 4.24 -10.39
CA ASP A 160 -9.55 4.37 -10.50
C ASP A 160 -10.00 5.81 -10.24
N GLY A 161 -9.43 6.48 -9.23
CA GLY A 161 -9.72 7.89 -8.97
C GLY A 161 -9.20 8.82 -10.07
N VAL A 162 -8.08 8.48 -10.70
CA VAL A 162 -7.55 9.20 -11.87
C VAL A 162 -8.47 9.04 -13.08
N ILE A 163 -8.98 7.82 -13.33
CA ILE A 163 -9.97 7.55 -14.39
C ILE A 163 -11.25 8.37 -14.17
N LEU A 164 -11.70 8.49 -12.92
CA LEU A 164 -12.95 9.16 -12.57
C LEU A 164 -12.83 10.69 -12.57
N LEU A 165 -11.64 11.26 -12.38
CA LEU A 165 -11.45 12.72 -12.30
C LEU A 165 -12.02 13.47 -13.53
N PRO A 166 -11.71 13.12 -14.79
CA PRO A 166 -12.31 13.78 -15.94
C PRO A 166 -13.84 13.74 -15.95
N LEU A 167 -14.44 12.65 -15.46
CA LEU A 167 -15.89 12.48 -15.40
C LEU A 167 -16.51 13.33 -14.29
N VAL A 168 -15.84 13.47 -13.14
CA VAL A 168 -16.25 14.41 -12.08
C VAL A 168 -16.27 15.83 -12.60
N ILE A 169 -15.24 16.22 -13.35
CA ILE A 169 -15.10 17.57 -13.92
C ILE A 169 -16.15 17.81 -15.01
N LEU A 170 -16.42 16.82 -15.86
CA LEU A 170 -17.57 16.85 -16.78
C LEU A 170 -18.90 16.99 -16.03
N GLY A 171 -19.04 16.34 -14.87
CA GLY A 171 -20.18 16.49 -14.00
C GLY A 171 -20.38 17.92 -13.51
N ILE A 172 -19.28 18.59 -13.12
CA ILE A 172 -19.31 20.00 -12.74
C ILE A 172 -19.68 20.88 -13.94
N ASP A 173 -19.09 20.65 -15.12
CA ASP A 173 -19.44 21.40 -16.34
C ASP A 173 -20.96 21.28 -16.62
N ARG A 174 -21.52 20.07 -16.55
CA ARG A 174 -22.96 19.84 -16.71
C ARG A 174 -23.83 20.44 -15.62
N LEU A 175 -23.33 20.54 -14.38
CA LEU A 175 -24.01 21.26 -13.32
C LEU A 175 -24.10 22.75 -13.67
N PHE A 176 -23.03 23.34 -14.19
CA PHE A 176 -23.00 24.75 -14.60
C PHE A 176 -23.84 25.04 -15.85
N GLU A 177 -23.90 24.11 -16.80
CA GLU A 177 -24.57 24.23 -18.10
C GLU A 177 -26.05 23.80 -18.05
N GLU A 178 -26.33 22.65 -17.46
CA GLU A 178 -27.62 21.94 -17.53
C GLU A 178 -28.35 21.90 -16.17
N HIS A 179 -27.72 22.34 -15.06
CA HIS A 179 -28.23 22.17 -13.68
C HIS A 179 -28.49 20.71 -13.28
N ARG A 180 -27.76 19.77 -13.88
CA ARG A 180 -27.85 18.33 -13.58
C ARG A 180 -26.75 17.90 -12.62
N LEU A 181 -27.11 17.12 -11.61
CA LEU A 181 -26.24 16.65 -10.55
C LEU A 181 -25.77 15.23 -10.76
N ILE A 182 -26.56 14.36 -11.40
CA ILE A 182 -26.18 12.94 -11.54
C ILE A 182 -24.81 12.73 -12.20
N PRO A 183 -24.46 13.45 -13.29
CA PRO A 183 -23.14 13.35 -13.90
C PRO A 183 -21.99 13.76 -12.98
N TYR A 184 -22.25 14.47 -11.89
CA TYR A 184 -21.28 14.83 -10.84
C TYR A 184 -21.30 13.82 -9.68
N VAL A 185 -22.50 13.50 -9.16
CA VAL A 185 -22.68 12.66 -7.97
C VAL A 185 -22.16 11.25 -8.21
N VAL A 186 -22.46 10.64 -9.36
CA VAL A 186 -22.08 9.25 -9.62
C VAL A 186 -20.56 9.07 -9.69
N PRO A 187 -19.81 9.83 -10.53
CA PRO A 187 -18.35 9.68 -10.58
C PRO A 187 -17.65 10.02 -9.26
N LEU A 188 -18.13 11.03 -8.51
CA LEU A 188 -17.53 11.40 -7.23
C LEU A 188 -17.78 10.30 -6.18
N SER A 189 -19.00 9.76 -6.10
CA SER A 189 -19.33 8.62 -5.23
C SER A 189 -18.45 7.41 -5.52
N LEU A 190 -18.30 7.08 -6.81
CA LEU A 190 -17.45 5.97 -7.25
C LEU A 190 -15.99 6.21 -6.85
N SER A 191 -15.51 7.46 -6.91
CA SER A 191 -14.12 7.76 -6.52
C SER A 191 -13.86 7.46 -5.05
N PHE A 192 -14.83 7.73 -4.16
CA PHE A 192 -14.74 7.35 -2.75
C PHE A 192 -14.79 5.84 -2.55
N ILE A 193 -15.64 5.15 -3.31
CA ILE A 193 -15.85 3.70 -3.17
C ILE A 193 -14.65 2.91 -3.66
N THR A 194 -14.10 3.25 -4.82
CA THR A 194 -12.98 2.51 -5.42
C THR A 194 -11.69 2.72 -4.63
N ASN A 195 -11.47 3.94 -4.14
CA ASN A 195 -10.34 4.25 -3.26
C ASN A 195 -10.59 5.57 -2.52
N TYR A 196 -10.94 5.49 -1.22
CA TYR A 196 -11.27 6.68 -0.42
C TYR A 196 -10.15 7.72 -0.38
N TYR A 197 -8.90 7.30 -0.53
CA TYR A 197 -7.73 8.16 -0.41
C TYR A 197 -7.56 9.07 -1.64
N ILE A 198 -7.62 8.51 -2.85
CA ILE A 198 -7.64 9.33 -4.08
C ILE A 198 -8.98 10.06 -4.22
N GLY A 199 -10.10 9.45 -3.81
CA GLY A 199 -11.41 10.10 -3.80
C GLY A 199 -11.42 11.39 -2.96
N PHE A 200 -10.74 11.41 -1.82
CA PHE A 200 -10.53 12.62 -1.02
C PHE A 200 -9.82 13.73 -1.80
N MET A 201 -8.75 13.41 -2.55
CA MET A 201 -8.05 14.38 -3.39
C MET A 201 -8.94 14.89 -4.54
N VAL A 202 -9.69 14.00 -5.18
CA VAL A 202 -10.64 14.38 -6.23
C VAL A 202 -11.72 15.32 -5.68
N ALA A 203 -12.20 15.11 -4.45
CA ALA A 203 -13.17 15.98 -3.80
C ALA A 203 -12.62 17.39 -3.55
N ILE A 204 -11.38 17.52 -3.04
CA ILE A 204 -10.73 18.83 -2.86
C ILE A 204 -10.59 19.55 -4.21
N PHE A 205 -10.09 18.85 -5.24
CA PHE A 205 -9.93 19.47 -6.55
C PHE A 205 -11.27 19.83 -7.20
N SER A 206 -12.33 19.06 -6.96
CA SER A 206 -13.68 19.39 -7.41
C SER A 206 -14.15 20.74 -6.87
N ALA A 207 -13.86 21.04 -5.60
CA ALA A 207 -14.17 22.34 -5.00
C ALA A 207 -13.32 23.47 -5.61
N LEU A 208 -12.01 23.24 -5.80
CA LEU A 208 -11.13 24.20 -6.46
C LEU A 208 -11.58 24.50 -7.89
N TYR A 209 -11.95 23.48 -8.65
CA TYR A 209 -12.43 23.59 -10.02
C TYR A 209 -13.79 24.32 -10.10
N PHE A 210 -14.71 24.02 -9.18
CA PHE A 210 -15.97 24.77 -9.06
C PHE A 210 -15.72 26.26 -8.81
N CYS A 211 -14.82 26.60 -7.88
CA CYS A 211 -14.43 27.98 -7.61
C CYS A 211 -13.79 28.66 -8.82
N TRP A 212 -12.94 27.95 -9.57
CA TRP A 212 -12.37 28.47 -10.81
C TRP A 212 -13.44 28.75 -11.87
N GLN A 213 -14.38 27.83 -12.09
CA GLN A 213 -15.47 28.00 -13.06
C GLN A 213 -16.37 29.19 -12.67
N TRP A 214 -16.63 29.35 -11.37
CA TRP A 214 -17.36 30.49 -10.82
C TRP A 214 -16.62 31.80 -11.04
N ALA A 215 -15.34 31.87 -10.69
CA ALA A 215 -14.57 33.09 -10.75
C ALA A 215 -14.28 33.51 -12.20
N SER A 216 -14.07 32.55 -13.11
CA SER A 216 -13.66 32.78 -14.50
C SER A 216 -14.76 33.31 -15.42
N HIS A 217 -16.02 33.02 -15.13
CA HIS A 217 -17.14 33.32 -16.02
C HIS A 217 -18.29 33.98 -15.25
N HIS A 218 -19.11 34.78 -15.93
CA HIS A 218 -20.33 35.29 -15.30
C HIS A 218 -21.30 34.12 -15.06
N GLN A 219 -21.77 33.96 -13.82
CA GLN A 219 -22.60 32.83 -13.42
C GLN A 219 -24.00 33.27 -12.98
N PRO A 220 -25.00 33.22 -13.88
CA PRO A 220 -26.39 33.40 -13.46
C PRO A 220 -26.79 32.28 -12.49
N GLN A 221 -27.65 32.59 -11.52
CA GLN A 221 -28.15 31.65 -10.51
C GLN A 221 -27.04 30.98 -9.67
N LEU A 222 -25.98 31.72 -9.34
CA LEU A 222 -24.84 31.22 -8.59
C LEU A 222 -25.23 30.49 -7.29
N LEU A 223 -26.14 31.05 -6.49
CA LEU A 223 -26.61 30.43 -5.24
C LEU A 223 -27.21 29.05 -5.48
N ARG A 224 -27.98 28.89 -6.57
CA ARG A 224 -28.52 27.59 -6.98
C ARG A 224 -27.39 26.62 -7.33
N LYS A 225 -26.40 27.06 -8.13
CA LYS A 225 -25.26 26.22 -8.50
C LYS A 225 -24.43 25.79 -7.28
N ILE A 226 -24.22 26.68 -6.31
CA ILE A 226 -23.58 26.37 -5.03
C ILE A 226 -24.39 25.33 -4.26
N ALA A 227 -25.71 25.52 -4.12
CA ALA A 227 -26.57 24.57 -3.43
C ALA A 227 -26.57 23.19 -4.10
N LEU A 228 -26.60 23.14 -5.44
CA LEU A 228 -26.50 21.89 -6.19
C LEU A 228 -25.14 21.22 -6.01
N PHE A 229 -24.05 21.98 -6.04
CA PHE A 229 -22.71 21.44 -5.83
C PHE A 229 -22.56 20.86 -4.43
N VAL A 230 -22.88 21.64 -3.39
CA VAL A 230 -22.82 21.19 -1.98
C VAL A 230 -23.73 20.00 -1.74
N GLY A 231 -24.98 20.06 -2.19
CA GLY A 231 -25.94 18.95 -2.08
C GLY A 231 -25.45 17.70 -2.80
N GLY A 232 -24.88 17.85 -3.99
CA GLY A 232 -24.28 16.74 -4.75
C GLY A 232 -23.04 16.15 -4.08
N SER A 233 -22.17 16.97 -3.50
CA SER A 233 -20.99 16.51 -2.75
C SER A 233 -21.40 15.75 -1.49
N LEU A 234 -22.37 16.26 -0.72
CA LEU A 234 -22.93 15.59 0.45
C LEU A 234 -23.59 14.27 0.07
N LEU A 235 -24.41 14.25 -0.98
CA LEU A 235 -25.02 13.03 -1.50
C LEU A 235 -23.95 12.00 -1.92
N SER A 236 -22.86 12.45 -2.53
CA SER A 236 -21.75 11.57 -2.91
C SER A 236 -21.04 10.98 -1.70
N GLY A 237 -20.82 11.79 -0.66
CA GLY A 237 -20.28 11.32 0.62
C GLY A 237 -21.22 10.35 1.33
N MET A 238 -22.53 10.57 1.25
CA MET A 238 -23.54 9.65 1.79
C MET A 238 -23.51 8.30 1.05
N ILE A 239 -23.48 8.30 -0.28
CA ILE A 239 -23.38 7.07 -1.07
C ILE A 239 -22.08 6.33 -0.73
N GLY A 240 -20.96 7.05 -0.62
CA GLY A 240 -19.66 6.50 -0.21
C GLY A 240 -19.55 6.10 1.28
N ALA A 241 -20.55 6.38 2.13
CA ALA A 241 -20.46 6.21 3.58
C ALA A 241 -20.18 4.78 4.04
N ILE A 242 -20.65 3.78 3.28
CA ILE A 242 -20.32 2.36 3.47
C ILE A 242 -18.81 2.14 3.49
N VAL A 243 -18.04 2.87 2.68
CA VAL A 243 -16.58 2.82 2.69
C VAL A 243 -16.01 3.78 3.73
N LEU A 244 -16.47 5.05 3.73
CA LEU A 244 -15.84 6.11 4.52
C LEU A 244 -15.95 5.91 6.04
N ILE A 245 -17.11 5.52 6.56
CA ILE A 245 -17.35 5.43 8.01
C ILE A 245 -16.54 4.29 8.64
N PRO A 246 -16.63 3.03 8.18
CA PRO A 246 -15.91 1.94 8.84
C PRO A 246 -14.40 2.07 8.68
N THR A 247 -13.93 2.58 7.54
CA THR A 247 -12.51 2.83 7.30
C THR A 247 -11.97 3.92 8.20
N TYR A 248 -12.70 5.01 8.41
CA TYR A 248 -12.32 6.03 9.38
C TYR A 248 -12.14 5.44 10.79
N LEU A 249 -13.07 4.59 11.24
CA LEU A 249 -12.98 3.93 12.54
C LEU A 249 -11.78 2.96 12.62
N ALA A 250 -11.56 2.16 11.58
CA ALA A 250 -10.43 1.23 11.52
C ALA A 250 -9.08 1.96 11.55
N LEU A 251 -8.94 3.06 10.79
CA LEU A 251 -7.72 3.86 10.77
C LEU A 251 -7.54 4.70 12.04
N SER A 252 -8.62 5.18 12.66
CA SER A 252 -8.52 5.93 13.92
C SER A 252 -7.89 5.09 15.02
N ALA A 253 -8.17 3.78 15.04
CA ALA A 253 -7.60 2.84 15.99
C ALA A 253 -6.09 2.62 15.80
N SER A 254 -5.58 2.68 14.57
CA SER A 254 -4.14 2.60 14.26
C SER A 254 -3.41 3.95 14.38
N ARG A 255 -4.14 5.07 14.33
CA ARG A 255 -3.61 6.45 14.39
C ARG A 255 -3.26 6.95 15.80
N LEU A 256 -3.67 6.26 16.87
CA LEU A 256 -3.37 6.66 18.25
C LEU A 256 -1.89 6.49 18.67
N SER A 257 -1.02 5.95 17.80
CA SER A 257 0.35 5.55 18.15
C SER A 257 1.48 6.20 17.33
N SER A 258 1.22 7.29 16.58
CA SER A 258 2.27 7.91 15.75
C SER A 258 2.23 9.43 15.78
N ALA A 259 3.42 10.07 15.84
CA ALA A 259 3.68 11.51 15.95
C ALA A 259 2.73 12.40 15.12
N GLY A 260 2.40 13.58 15.64
CA GLY A 260 1.47 14.54 15.02
C GLY A 260 1.89 15.00 13.62
N ALA A 261 0.96 15.68 12.94
CA ALA A 261 1.19 16.27 11.63
C ALA A 261 2.22 17.42 11.72
N ASP A 262 3.26 17.39 10.88
CA ASP A 262 4.22 18.50 10.75
C ASP A 262 3.66 19.59 9.82
N PHE A 263 3.15 20.67 10.40
CA PHE A 263 2.65 21.85 9.67
C PHE A 263 3.71 22.95 9.47
N THR A 264 5.01 22.64 9.61
CA THR A 264 6.08 23.61 9.36
C THR A 264 6.02 24.09 7.90
N ILE A 265 5.99 25.41 7.70
CA ILE A 265 6.07 26.04 6.37
C ILE A 265 7.51 25.94 5.89
N LYS A 266 7.81 24.90 5.10
CA LYS A 266 9.11 24.71 4.46
C LYS A 266 8.94 24.19 3.04
N PRO A 267 9.80 24.63 2.10
CA PRO A 267 9.90 24.01 0.78
C PRO A 267 10.44 22.58 0.92
N LEU A 268 9.85 21.64 0.18
CA LEU A 268 10.27 20.23 0.20
C LEU A 268 11.37 19.91 -0.83
N PHE A 269 11.58 20.79 -1.79
CA PHE A 269 12.64 20.70 -2.81
C PHE A 269 12.95 22.08 -3.39
N SER A 270 14.03 22.20 -4.16
CA SER A 270 14.36 23.44 -4.88
C SER A 270 13.52 23.57 -6.15
N LEU A 271 12.87 24.72 -6.35
CA LEU A 271 12.02 24.96 -7.53
C LEU A 271 12.77 24.82 -8.85
N ILE A 272 14.09 25.04 -8.87
CA ILE A 272 14.93 24.85 -10.06
C ILE A 272 15.00 23.39 -10.52
N ASP A 273 14.64 22.44 -9.64
CA ASP A 273 14.64 21.01 -9.96
C ASP A 273 13.34 20.57 -10.64
N LEU A 274 12.26 21.34 -10.47
CA LEU A 274 10.94 20.98 -10.99
C LEU A 274 10.83 20.90 -12.52
N PRO A 275 11.48 21.77 -13.32
CA PRO A 275 11.45 21.67 -14.77
C PRO A 275 11.97 20.34 -15.32
N SER A 276 12.84 19.65 -14.57
CA SER A 276 13.32 18.31 -14.94
C SER A 276 12.20 17.28 -15.06
N LYS A 277 11.08 17.47 -14.37
CA LYS A 277 9.90 16.59 -14.40
C LYS A 277 8.99 16.83 -15.60
N LEU A 278 9.34 17.78 -16.47
CA LEU A 278 8.71 18.00 -17.78
C LEU A 278 9.53 17.38 -18.94
N ILE A 279 10.64 16.69 -18.62
CA ILE A 279 11.45 15.93 -19.59
C ILE A 279 10.93 14.48 -19.68
N PRO A 280 10.86 13.88 -20.90
CA PRO A 280 10.45 12.49 -21.06
C PRO A 280 11.41 11.53 -20.36
N GLY A 281 10.86 10.55 -19.62
CA GLY A 281 11.66 9.56 -18.91
C GLY A 281 12.28 10.06 -17.60
N SER A 282 11.82 11.18 -17.04
CA SER A 282 12.35 11.81 -15.82
C SER A 282 11.96 11.08 -14.52
N PHE A 283 12.06 9.75 -14.50
CA PHE A 283 11.72 8.90 -13.37
C PHE A 283 12.63 7.65 -13.33
N ASN A 284 13.02 7.22 -12.13
CA ASN A 284 13.80 6.00 -11.91
C ASN A 284 13.46 5.37 -10.55
N PHE A 285 14.04 4.20 -10.25
CA PHE A 285 13.75 3.46 -9.03
C PHE A 285 14.01 4.26 -7.73
N ALA A 286 15.06 5.10 -7.69
CA ALA A 286 15.39 5.89 -6.51
C ALA A 286 14.36 7.00 -6.19
N GLN A 287 13.51 7.35 -7.16
CA GLN A 287 12.47 8.36 -6.98
C GLN A 287 11.21 7.82 -6.27
N LEU A 288 11.12 6.52 -5.98
CA LEU A 288 9.96 5.93 -5.29
C LEU A 288 9.80 6.45 -3.85
N SER A 289 10.91 6.59 -3.12
CA SER A 289 10.90 7.00 -1.71
C SER A 289 10.90 8.52 -1.52
N ASN A 290 11.83 9.23 -2.19
CA ASN A 290 12.08 10.66 -2.01
C ASN A 290 12.08 11.45 -3.34
N GLY A 291 11.34 10.98 -4.35
CA GLY A 291 11.32 11.63 -5.67
C GLY A 291 10.47 12.91 -5.73
N LEU A 292 10.76 13.76 -6.73
CA LEU A 292 9.97 14.97 -7.01
C LEU A 292 8.60 14.60 -7.64
N PRO A 293 7.62 15.53 -7.67
CA PRO A 293 6.33 15.30 -8.29
C PRO A 293 6.47 14.88 -9.76
N ASN A 294 5.80 13.81 -10.18
CA ASN A 294 5.82 13.37 -11.57
C ASN A 294 4.81 14.21 -12.37
N LEU A 295 5.30 15.03 -13.31
CA LEU A 295 4.51 16.06 -14.00
C LEU A 295 4.51 15.97 -15.52
N TYR A 296 5.23 15.01 -16.11
CA TYR A 296 5.32 14.92 -17.56
C TYR A 296 3.95 14.68 -18.21
N MET A 297 3.62 15.48 -19.23
CA MET A 297 2.30 15.56 -19.87
C MET A 297 2.38 15.61 -21.42
N GLY A 298 3.57 15.43 -22.00
CA GLY A 298 3.83 15.58 -23.43
C GLY A 298 4.05 17.02 -23.87
N MET A 299 4.93 17.21 -24.86
CA MET A 299 5.42 18.50 -25.32
C MET A 299 4.37 19.33 -26.05
N ILE A 300 3.51 18.67 -26.85
CA ILE A 300 2.39 19.34 -27.54
C ILE A 300 1.44 19.97 -26.51
N ALA A 301 1.10 19.23 -25.46
CA ALA A 301 0.20 19.71 -24.44
C ALA A 301 0.86 20.77 -23.54
N LEU A 302 2.15 20.63 -23.23
CA LEU A 302 2.92 21.63 -22.49
C LEU A 302 2.92 22.98 -23.21
N LEU A 303 3.24 23.00 -24.51
CA LEU A 303 3.19 24.22 -25.32
C LEU A 303 1.76 24.78 -25.40
N GLY A 304 0.76 23.91 -25.60
CA GLY A 304 -0.64 24.30 -25.55
C GLY A 304 -1.02 25.02 -24.26
N ALA A 305 -0.54 24.54 -23.11
CA ALA A 305 -0.85 25.12 -21.80
C ALA A 305 -0.22 26.51 -21.62
N VAL A 306 0.93 26.77 -22.26
CA VAL A 306 1.54 28.11 -22.29
C VAL A 306 0.81 29.01 -23.28
N PHE A 307 0.47 28.51 -24.46
CA PHE A 307 -0.27 29.27 -25.48
C PHE A 307 -1.67 29.70 -24.99
N TYR A 308 -2.28 28.96 -24.08
CA TYR A 308 -3.50 29.37 -23.37
C TYR A 308 -3.39 30.78 -22.76
N PHE A 309 -2.26 31.12 -22.11
CA PHE A 309 -2.09 32.44 -21.50
C PHE A 309 -1.82 33.55 -22.52
N LEU A 310 -1.47 33.19 -23.75
CA LEU A 310 -1.11 34.12 -24.83
C LEU A 310 -2.24 34.36 -25.84
N ALA A 311 -3.27 33.50 -25.83
CA ALA A 311 -4.42 33.56 -26.71
C ALA A 311 -5.32 34.78 -26.36
N PRO A 312 -5.41 35.81 -27.22
CA PRO A 312 -6.26 36.97 -26.98
C PRO A 312 -7.75 36.62 -27.05
N ALA A 313 -8.12 35.52 -27.72
CA ALA A 313 -9.50 35.00 -27.71
C ALA A 313 -9.98 34.59 -26.31
N ILE A 314 -9.07 34.39 -25.35
CA ILE A 314 -9.37 34.04 -23.97
C ILE A 314 -9.29 35.30 -23.11
N SER A 315 -10.37 35.59 -22.38
CA SER A 315 -10.48 36.80 -21.55
C SER A 315 -9.33 36.92 -20.55
N VAL A 316 -8.88 38.14 -20.28
CA VAL A 316 -7.81 38.40 -19.30
C VAL A 316 -8.20 37.88 -17.91
N ARG A 317 -9.46 38.07 -17.52
CA ARG A 317 -10.00 37.58 -16.24
C ARG A 317 -9.80 36.08 -16.09
N GLU A 318 -10.23 35.30 -17.09
CA GLU A 318 -10.07 33.84 -17.08
C GLU A 318 -8.59 33.44 -17.03
N ARG A 319 -7.72 34.11 -17.79
CA ARG A 319 -6.29 33.85 -17.76
C ARG A 319 -5.66 34.13 -16.40
N LEU A 320 -6.00 35.26 -15.76
CA LEU A 320 -5.50 35.59 -14.42
C LEU A 320 -5.94 34.58 -13.37
N ILE A 321 -7.23 34.21 -13.37
CA ILE A 321 -7.79 33.26 -12.41
C ILE A 321 -7.21 31.85 -12.62
N SER A 322 -7.03 31.43 -13.87
CA SER A 322 -6.31 30.20 -14.18
C SER A 322 -4.84 30.26 -13.72
N GLY A 323 -4.19 31.42 -13.84
CA GLY A 323 -2.83 31.65 -13.33
C GLY A 323 -2.75 31.47 -11.81
N VAL A 324 -3.68 32.08 -11.07
CA VAL A 324 -3.79 31.92 -9.60
C VAL A 324 -4.02 30.47 -9.22
N MET A 325 -4.93 29.76 -9.91
CA MET A 325 -5.17 28.34 -9.66
C MET A 325 -3.92 27.50 -9.94
N THR A 326 -3.19 27.75 -11.04
CA THR A 326 -1.91 27.11 -11.32
C THR A 326 -0.92 27.35 -10.18
N VAL A 327 -0.76 28.59 -9.70
CA VAL A 327 0.14 28.91 -8.58
C VAL A 327 -0.26 28.15 -7.32
N ILE A 328 -1.54 28.11 -6.95
CA ILE A 328 -2.04 27.35 -5.80
C ILE A 328 -1.64 25.87 -5.92
N LEU A 329 -1.85 25.26 -7.09
CA LEU A 329 -1.51 23.86 -7.33
C LEU A 329 0.01 23.62 -7.29
N MET A 330 0.82 24.53 -7.82
CA MET A 330 2.29 24.46 -7.75
C MET A 330 2.82 24.62 -6.32
N LEU A 331 2.26 25.54 -5.54
CA LEU A 331 2.55 25.66 -4.10
C LEU A 331 2.16 24.39 -3.37
N SER A 332 1.07 23.74 -3.79
CA SER A 332 0.56 22.54 -3.13
C SER A 332 1.40 21.28 -3.34
N ILE A 333 2.34 21.29 -4.29
CA ILE A 333 3.36 20.25 -4.44
C ILE A 333 4.71 20.68 -3.87
N TRP A 334 4.85 21.92 -3.38
CA TRP A 334 6.14 22.47 -2.94
C TRP A 334 6.21 22.71 -1.44
N LEU A 335 5.17 23.32 -0.86
CA LEU A 335 5.13 23.67 0.56
C LEU A 335 4.58 22.51 1.39
N ASN A 336 5.33 22.12 2.43
CA ASN A 336 5.00 20.99 3.28
C ASN A 336 3.55 20.97 3.82
N PRO A 337 2.99 22.06 4.38
CA PRO A 337 1.61 22.04 4.94
C PRO A 337 0.55 21.73 3.88
N LEU A 338 0.72 22.26 2.67
CA LEU A 338 -0.19 22.02 1.57
C LEU A 338 -0.06 20.58 1.05
N VAL A 339 1.17 20.05 0.97
CA VAL A 339 1.40 18.66 0.58
C VAL A 339 0.73 17.69 1.56
N ILE A 340 0.92 17.85 2.87
CA ILE A 340 0.30 16.93 3.84
C ILE A 340 -1.22 17.08 3.89
N MET A 341 -1.79 18.24 3.55
CA MET A 341 -3.24 18.44 3.46
C MET A 341 -3.86 17.48 2.44
N TRP A 342 -3.27 17.36 1.24
CA TRP A 342 -3.72 16.40 0.23
C TRP A 342 -3.63 14.94 0.68
N GLN A 343 -2.73 14.65 1.62
CA GLN A 343 -2.46 13.32 2.15
C GLN A 343 -3.29 12.98 3.41
N GLY A 344 -4.29 13.81 3.75
CA GLY A 344 -5.12 13.62 4.94
C GLY A 344 -4.44 14.07 6.23
N PHE A 345 -3.66 15.15 6.13
CA PHE A 345 -2.92 15.82 7.20
C PHE A 345 -1.79 14.99 7.81
N ARG A 346 -1.22 14.02 7.07
CA ARG A 346 0.00 13.31 7.48
C ARG A 346 0.86 12.98 6.27
N ALA A 347 2.17 13.13 6.41
CA ALA A 347 3.11 12.70 5.39
C ALA A 347 3.09 11.16 5.29
N PRO A 348 2.87 10.57 4.10
CA PRO A 348 2.99 9.14 3.92
C PRO A 348 4.46 8.71 3.95
N VAL A 349 4.66 7.43 4.25
CA VAL A 349 5.91 6.73 3.93
C VAL A 349 5.91 6.47 2.43
N TRP A 350 6.84 7.10 1.70
CA TRP A 350 7.04 7.02 0.24
C TRP A 350 5.88 7.60 -0.59
N TYR A 351 6.17 7.89 -1.87
CA TYR A 351 5.22 8.48 -2.81
C TYR A 351 4.57 9.76 -2.27
N LEU A 352 5.36 10.77 -1.94
CA LEU A 352 4.87 11.98 -1.26
C LEU A 352 3.91 12.82 -2.11
N TYR A 353 4.04 12.81 -3.43
CA TYR A 353 3.31 13.70 -4.34
C TYR A 353 2.17 12.98 -5.08
N ARG A 354 1.32 12.27 -4.34
CA ARG A 354 0.21 11.45 -4.90
C ARG A 354 -0.84 12.27 -5.64
N HIS A 355 -0.97 13.56 -5.34
CA HIS A 355 -1.88 14.49 -6.01
C HIS A 355 -1.28 15.13 -7.27
N SER A 356 -0.08 14.75 -7.73
CA SER A 356 0.52 15.38 -8.93
C SER A 356 -0.30 15.13 -10.22
N PHE A 357 -1.13 14.07 -10.26
CA PHE A 357 -2.08 13.85 -11.37
C PHE A 357 -3.11 14.98 -11.52
N ILE A 358 -3.45 15.68 -10.42
CA ILE A 358 -4.35 16.83 -10.45
C ILE A 358 -3.66 18.02 -11.13
N VAL A 359 -2.37 18.24 -10.83
CA VAL A 359 -1.57 19.27 -11.49
C VAL A 359 -1.45 18.98 -12.98
N ILE A 360 -1.14 17.75 -13.36
CA ILE A 360 -1.10 17.32 -14.76
C ILE A 360 -2.45 17.54 -15.43
N PHE A 361 -3.56 17.08 -14.82
CA PHE A 361 -4.90 17.23 -15.38
C PHE A 361 -5.27 18.71 -15.60
N TRP A 362 -4.96 19.56 -14.63
CA TRP A 362 -5.17 21.01 -14.72
C TRP A 362 -4.39 21.63 -15.88
N LEU A 363 -3.08 21.34 -15.99
CA LEU A 363 -2.26 21.85 -17.09
C LEU A 363 -2.72 21.32 -18.44
N LEU A 364 -3.17 20.06 -18.51
CA LEU A 364 -3.77 19.48 -19.71
C LEU A 364 -5.08 20.19 -20.09
N LEU A 365 -5.92 20.59 -19.13
CA LEU A 365 -7.13 21.36 -19.41
C LEU A 365 -6.82 22.74 -20.01
N LEU A 366 -5.81 23.42 -19.46
CA LEU A 366 -5.30 24.66 -20.05
C LEU A 366 -4.75 24.39 -21.46
N GLY A 367 -4.00 23.30 -21.64
CA GLY A 367 -3.46 22.88 -22.93
C GLY A 367 -4.54 22.62 -23.98
N LEU A 368 -5.60 21.91 -23.61
CA LEU A 368 -6.74 21.66 -24.48
C LEU A 368 -7.38 22.97 -24.99
N ARG A 369 -7.61 23.93 -24.08
CA ARG A 369 -8.20 25.23 -24.43
C ARG A 369 -7.24 26.14 -25.18
N GLY A 370 -5.94 26.07 -24.87
CA GLY A 370 -4.89 26.79 -25.58
C GLY A 370 -4.73 26.31 -27.02
N LEU A 371 -4.72 25.00 -27.25
CA LEU A 371 -4.68 24.42 -28.60
C LEU A 371 -5.93 24.76 -29.41
N ALA A 372 -7.11 24.76 -28.79
CA ALA A 372 -8.36 25.15 -29.45
C ALA A 372 -8.37 26.62 -29.91
N ASN A 373 -7.66 27.51 -29.21
CA ASN A 373 -7.58 28.94 -29.50
C ASN A 373 -6.22 29.35 -30.10
N LEU A 374 -5.38 28.39 -30.47
CA LEU A 374 -4.03 28.63 -30.97
C LEU A 374 -3.98 29.56 -32.20
N PRO A 375 -4.93 29.54 -33.16
CA PRO A 375 -4.90 30.46 -34.31
C PRO A 375 -5.02 31.95 -33.92
N SER A 376 -5.48 32.24 -32.69
CA SER A 376 -5.54 33.62 -32.18
C SER A 376 -4.21 34.14 -31.64
N VAL A 377 -3.23 33.27 -31.39
CA VAL A 377 -1.91 33.66 -30.86
C VAL A 377 -1.05 34.21 -32.00
N SER A 378 -0.37 35.33 -31.77
CA SER A 378 0.50 35.92 -32.80
C SER A 378 1.77 35.08 -33.03
N ARG A 379 2.27 35.11 -34.28
CA ARG A 379 3.49 34.40 -34.71
C ARG A 379 4.67 34.61 -33.77
N LEU A 380 4.95 35.87 -33.46
CA LEU A 380 6.06 36.25 -32.59
C LEU A 380 5.88 35.70 -31.17
N ARG A 381 4.66 35.76 -30.61
CA ARG A 381 4.37 35.22 -29.28
C ARG A 381 4.54 33.70 -29.24
N MET A 382 4.15 32.97 -30.29
CA MET A 382 4.35 31.53 -30.36
C MET A 382 5.84 31.15 -30.36
N ILE A 383 6.65 31.84 -31.17
CA ILE A 383 8.10 31.59 -31.26
C ILE A 383 8.78 31.91 -29.93
N ILE A 384 8.57 33.13 -29.40
CA ILE A 384 9.17 33.55 -28.12
C ILE A 384 8.76 32.59 -27.01
N ALA A 385 7.48 32.25 -26.90
CA ALA A 385 7.02 31.34 -25.84
C ALA A 385 7.61 29.94 -25.98
N SER A 386 7.77 29.42 -27.19
CA SER A 386 8.40 28.10 -27.40
C SER A 386 9.89 28.12 -27.00
N VAL A 387 10.62 29.20 -27.32
CA VAL A 387 12.02 29.39 -26.90
C VAL A 387 12.12 29.55 -25.39
N VAL A 388 11.23 30.33 -24.77
CA VAL A 388 11.19 30.52 -23.31
C VAL A 388 10.88 29.20 -22.60
N VAL A 389 9.92 28.41 -23.10
CA VAL A 389 9.64 27.07 -22.56
C VAL A 389 10.87 26.18 -22.69
N GLY A 390 11.56 26.21 -23.84
CA GLY A 390 12.85 25.54 -24.02
C GLY A 390 13.89 25.97 -22.98
N GLY A 391 14.07 27.28 -22.78
CA GLY A 391 15.01 27.80 -21.79
C GLY A 391 14.67 27.37 -20.36
N VAL A 392 13.42 27.55 -19.94
CA VAL A 392 12.93 27.24 -18.58
C VAL A 392 12.98 25.74 -18.28
N VAL A 393 12.73 24.88 -19.27
CA VAL A 393 12.73 23.43 -19.07
C VAL A 393 14.15 22.85 -19.15
N PHE A 394 14.93 23.23 -20.16
CA PHE A 394 16.17 22.54 -20.47
C PHE A 394 17.39 23.13 -19.77
N ILE A 395 17.49 24.45 -19.58
CA ILE A 395 18.67 25.08 -18.95
C ILE A 395 18.81 24.67 -17.47
N PRO A 396 17.77 24.79 -16.62
CA PRO A 396 17.84 24.33 -15.23
C PRO A 396 18.12 22.83 -15.12
N THR A 397 17.48 22.04 -15.98
CA THR A 397 17.64 20.58 -15.96
C THR A 397 19.05 20.16 -16.35
N ALA A 398 19.63 20.78 -17.38
CA ALA A 398 21.02 20.54 -17.78
C ALA A 398 21.99 20.92 -16.65
N TRP A 399 21.78 22.08 -16.03
CA TRP A 399 22.60 22.54 -14.90
C TRP A 399 22.53 21.59 -13.70
N ARG A 400 21.36 21.01 -13.42
CA ARG A 400 21.11 20.15 -12.26
C ARG A 400 21.25 18.65 -12.55
N MET A 401 21.65 18.26 -13.76
CA MET A 401 21.75 16.85 -14.17
C MET A 401 22.76 16.06 -13.33
N GLY A 402 23.89 16.68 -12.93
CA GLY A 402 24.88 16.06 -12.06
C GLY A 402 24.33 15.67 -10.67
N SER A 403 23.34 16.40 -10.16
CA SER A 403 22.65 16.09 -8.91
C SER A 403 21.45 15.15 -9.06
N HIS A 404 20.89 14.99 -10.27
CA HIS A 404 19.65 14.24 -10.53
C HIS A 404 19.87 13.07 -11.48
N LYS A 405 20.24 11.92 -10.92
CA LYS A 405 20.49 10.67 -11.68
C LYS A 405 19.27 10.09 -12.41
N TYR A 406 18.07 10.66 -12.27
CA TYR A 406 16.87 10.25 -12.99
C TYR A 406 16.67 10.96 -14.34
N VAL A 407 17.49 11.96 -14.66
CA VAL A 407 17.54 12.57 -16.00
C VAL A 407 18.93 12.39 -16.58
N THR A 408 19.01 11.93 -17.83
CA THR A 408 20.27 11.76 -18.57
C THR A 408 20.34 12.71 -19.76
N LEU A 409 21.53 12.83 -20.36
CA LEU A 409 21.70 13.59 -21.60
C LEU A 409 20.78 13.08 -22.71
N THR A 410 20.57 11.76 -22.80
CA THR A 410 19.63 11.16 -23.76
C THR A 410 18.20 11.65 -23.55
N ASN A 411 17.75 11.75 -22.29
CA ASN A 411 16.43 12.30 -21.97
C ASN A 411 16.32 13.77 -22.40
N LEU A 412 17.35 14.58 -22.15
CA LEU A 412 17.39 15.99 -22.53
C LEU A 412 17.36 16.19 -24.05
N VAL A 413 18.20 15.47 -24.79
CA VAL A 413 18.24 15.56 -26.26
C VAL A 413 16.90 15.12 -26.85
N LEU A 414 16.35 13.99 -26.38
CA LEU A 414 15.04 13.51 -26.80
C LEU A 414 13.95 14.55 -26.53
N GLY A 415 13.88 15.07 -25.30
CA GLY A 415 12.91 16.10 -24.94
C GLY A 415 13.04 17.35 -25.80
N GLY A 416 14.27 17.79 -26.08
CA GLY A 416 14.54 19.00 -26.87
C GLY A 416 14.09 18.86 -28.31
N VAL A 417 14.37 17.71 -28.93
CA VAL A 417 13.90 17.37 -30.27
C VAL A 417 12.37 17.31 -30.30
N LEU A 418 11.74 16.63 -29.34
CA LEU A 418 10.27 16.52 -29.27
C LEU A 418 9.60 17.89 -29.08
N LEU A 419 10.16 18.77 -28.24
CA LEU A 419 9.68 20.13 -28.06
C LEU A 419 9.82 20.96 -29.34
N LEU A 420 10.98 20.89 -30.00
CA LEU A 420 11.23 21.62 -31.24
C LEU A 420 10.25 21.20 -32.35
N VAL A 421 10.08 19.89 -32.55
CA VAL A 421 9.14 19.35 -33.55
C VAL A 421 7.71 19.73 -33.19
N ALA A 422 7.31 19.68 -31.90
CA ALA A 422 6.00 20.14 -31.46
C ALA A 422 5.78 21.62 -31.78
N ALA A 423 6.75 22.48 -31.50
CA ALA A 423 6.67 23.92 -31.78
C ALA A 423 6.51 24.20 -33.29
N ILE A 424 7.30 23.52 -34.13
CA ILE A 424 7.23 23.67 -35.60
C ILE A 424 5.87 23.21 -36.13
N LEU A 425 5.37 22.06 -35.70
CA LEU A 425 4.09 21.53 -36.15
C LEU A 425 2.91 22.40 -35.68
N LEU A 426 2.94 22.88 -34.43
CA LEU A 426 1.91 23.79 -33.91
C LEU A 426 1.92 25.14 -34.63
N TYR A 427 3.11 25.69 -34.91
CA TYR A 427 3.25 26.91 -35.71
C TYR A 427 2.72 26.72 -37.13
N SER A 428 3.07 25.60 -37.77
CA SER A 428 2.56 25.23 -39.09
C SER A 428 1.04 25.09 -39.11
N TRP A 429 0.46 24.45 -38.09
CA TRP A 429 -0.98 24.27 -37.94
C TRP A 429 -1.71 25.61 -37.78
N ALA A 430 -1.21 26.49 -36.89
CA ALA A 430 -1.82 27.78 -36.60
C ALA A 430 -1.81 28.75 -37.80
N HIS A 431 -0.84 28.60 -38.71
CA HIS A 431 -0.63 29.52 -39.83
C HIS A 431 -0.78 28.87 -41.21
N HIS A 432 -1.30 27.65 -41.28
CA HIS A 432 -1.61 26.94 -42.52
C HIS A 432 -0.42 26.84 -43.50
N LEU A 433 0.81 26.63 -43.00
CA LEU A 433 2.01 26.56 -43.85
C LEU A 433 2.03 25.32 -44.75
N PHE A 434 1.40 24.22 -44.30
CA PHE A 434 1.27 22.96 -45.02
C PHE A 434 -0.19 22.48 -44.99
N PRO A 435 -0.58 21.52 -45.85
CA PRO A 435 -1.93 20.99 -45.82
C PRO A 435 -2.25 20.39 -44.45
N GLN A 436 -3.33 20.88 -43.84
CA GLN A 436 -3.68 20.63 -42.43
C GLN A 436 -3.75 19.15 -42.06
N LYS A 437 -4.20 18.28 -42.98
CA LYS A 437 -4.23 16.83 -42.77
C LYS A 437 -2.85 16.22 -42.46
N TRP A 438 -1.79 16.71 -43.11
CA TRP A 438 -0.42 16.22 -42.90
C TRP A 438 0.16 16.75 -41.59
N VAL A 439 -0.10 18.03 -41.28
CA VAL A 439 0.33 18.62 -40.01
C VAL A 439 -0.32 17.92 -38.82
N VAL A 440 -1.63 17.67 -38.90
CA VAL A 440 -2.36 16.90 -37.86
C VAL A 440 -1.84 15.46 -37.78
N GLY A 441 -1.59 14.79 -38.91
CA GLY A 441 -0.97 13.47 -38.93
C GLY A 441 0.41 13.46 -38.23
N GLY A 442 1.22 14.49 -38.47
CA GLY A 442 2.50 14.71 -37.79
C GLY A 442 2.34 14.94 -36.29
N LEU A 443 1.38 15.76 -35.87
CA LEU A 443 1.08 16.01 -34.45
C LEU A 443 0.63 14.75 -33.71
N LEU A 444 -0.22 13.93 -34.34
CA LEU A 444 -0.68 12.67 -33.76
C LEU A 444 0.43 11.62 -33.72
N THR A 445 1.31 11.58 -34.72
CA THR A 445 2.50 10.72 -34.72
C THR A 445 3.47 11.15 -33.62
N LEU A 446 3.72 12.45 -33.48
CA LEU A 446 4.55 13.01 -32.42
C LEU A 446 3.98 12.68 -31.05
N LEU A 447 2.66 12.80 -30.84
CA LEU A 447 1.99 12.41 -29.60
C LEU A 447 2.27 10.95 -29.22
N VAL A 448 2.15 10.03 -30.18
CA VAL A 448 2.43 8.60 -29.98
C VAL A 448 3.89 8.37 -29.59
N LEU A 449 4.82 9.01 -30.31
CA LEU A 449 6.26 8.88 -30.06
C LEU A 449 6.67 9.51 -28.72
N ASP A 450 6.18 10.70 -28.40
CA ASP A 450 6.50 11.46 -27.19
C ASP A 450 6.01 10.70 -25.94
N MET A 451 4.73 10.33 -25.91
CA MET A 451 4.16 9.60 -24.77
C MET A 451 4.70 8.17 -24.67
N GLY A 452 4.93 7.48 -25.80
CA GLY A 452 5.53 6.15 -25.82
C GLY A 452 6.99 6.14 -25.37
N ALA A 453 7.80 7.11 -25.82
CA ALA A 453 9.18 7.25 -25.41
C ALA A 453 9.31 7.62 -23.93
N ASN A 454 8.43 8.48 -23.40
CA ASN A 454 8.35 8.74 -21.97
C ASN A 454 8.05 7.46 -21.17
N ALA A 455 7.01 6.72 -21.57
CA ALA A 455 6.63 5.48 -20.90
C ALA A 455 7.78 4.46 -20.91
N TYR A 456 8.41 4.25 -22.07
CA TYR A 456 9.55 3.35 -22.20
C TYR A 456 10.75 3.80 -21.36
N ALA A 457 11.16 5.05 -21.44
CA ALA A 457 12.32 5.56 -20.71
C ALA A 457 12.12 5.51 -19.19
N SER A 458 10.93 5.90 -18.70
CA SER A 458 10.61 5.86 -17.27
C SER A 458 10.55 4.43 -16.73
N LEU A 459 9.90 3.50 -17.44
CA LEU A 459 9.78 2.12 -16.99
C LEU A 459 11.10 1.36 -17.12
N LYS A 460 11.90 1.61 -18.16
CA LYS A 460 13.24 1.01 -18.31
C LYS A 460 14.17 1.29 -17.11
N ALA A 461 13.96 2.41 -16.42
CA ALA A 461 14.74 2.81 -15.26
C ALA A 461 14.26 2.18 -13.93
N ILE A 462 13.33 1.23 -13.98
CA ILE A 462 12.79 0.48 -12.84
C ILE A 462 13.34 -0.94 -12.83
N SER A 463 13.67 -1.42 -11.62
CA SER A 463 14.04 -2.82 -11.41
C SER A 463 12.78 -3.67 -11.25
N PHE A 464 12.54 -4.55 -12.21
CA PHE A 464 11.44 -5.51 -12.19
C PHE A 464 11.95 -6.89 -11.80
N ILE A 465 11.14 -7.64 -11.05
CA ILE A 465 11.47 -9.05 -10.78
C ILE A 465 11.21 -9.89 -12.04
N SER A 466 11.99 -10.96 -12.20
CA SER A 466 11.81 -11.88 -13.32
C SER A 466 10.50 -12.66 -13.18
N LYS A 467 9.94 -13.11 -14.30
CA LYS A 467 8.78 -14.02 -14.29
C LYS A 467 9.11 -15.32 -13.54
N ALA A 468 10.33 -15.83 -13.70
CA ALA A 468 10.81 -17.04 -13.02
C ALA A 468 10.84 -16.85 -11.49
N ASP A 469 11.29 -15.67 -11.02
CA ASP A 469 11.34 -15.35 -9.59
C ASP A 469 9.97 -15.51 -8.90
N PHE A 470 8.92 -14.98 -9.53
CA PHE A 470 7.56 -15.13 -9.05
C PHE A 470 7.02 -16.57 -9.20
N THR A 471 7.13 -17.15 -10.40
CA THR A 471 6.46 -18.41 -10.74
C THR A 471 7.06 -19.64 -10.07
N VAL A 472 8.40 -19.76 -10.01
CA VAL A 472 9.10 -20.89 -9.41
C VAL A 472 8.84 -20.94 -7.91
N THR A 473 9.14 -19.84 -7.21
CA THR A 473 8.94 -19.71 -5.76
C THR A 473 7.47 -19.93 -5.40
N SER A 474 6.54 -19.33 -6.15
CA SER A 474 5.11 -19.46 -5.86
C SER A 474 4.58 -20.87 -6.08
N LYS A 475 5.09 -21.59 -7.09
CA LYS A 475 4.71 -22.99 -7.33
C LYS A 475 5.21 -23.89 -6.20
N ALA A 476 6.47 -23.74 -5.78
CA ALA A 476 7.07 -24.56 -4.74
C ALA A 476 6.40 -24.33 -3.38
N LEU A 477 6.21 -23.07 -2.98
CA LEU A 477 5.50 -22.74 -1.74
C LEU A 477 4.04 -23.21 -1.78
N ASN A 478 3.34 -23.04 -2.90
CA ASN A 478 1.97 -23.54 -3.01
C ASN A 478 1.90 -25.06 -2.83
N ALA A 479 2.86 -25.82 -3.36
CA ALA A 479 2.94 -27.26 -3.15
C ALA A 479 3.12 -27.58 -1.66
N ALA A 480 4.09 -26.94 -0.99
CA ALA A 480 4.35 -27.12 0.43
C ALA A 480 3.13 -26.79 1.31
N TYR A 481 2.47 -25.64 1.08
CA TYR A 481 1.26 -25.28 1.82
C TYR A 481 0.08 -26.20 1.54
N THR A 482 -0.01 -26.76 0.33
CA THR A 482 -1.07 -27.73 -0.01
C THR A 482 -0.84 -29.04 0.73
N GLU A 483 0.38 -29.56 0.71
CA GLU A 483 0.77 -30.76 1.44
C GLU A 483 0.56 -30.60 2.95
N ALA A 484 1.00 -29.47 3.52
CA ALA A 484 0.79 -29.11 4.91
C ALA A 484 -0.70 -29.18 5.33
N LYS A 485 -1.59 -28.69 4.46
CA LYS A 485 -3.06 -28.78 4.65
C LYS A 485 -3.60 -30.21 4.64
N THR A 486 -3.02 -31.09 3.82
CA THR A 486 -3.44 -32.50 3.78
C THR A 486 -3.05 -33.29 5.03
N LEU A 487 -1.96 -32.90 5.70
CA LEU A 487 -1.45 -33.57 6.91
C LEU A 487 -2.22 -33.22 8.20
N ALA A 488 -3.05 -32.16 8.18
CA ALA A 488 -3.86 -31.74 9.33
C ALA A 488 -5.27 -31.27 8.91
N PRO A 489 -6.08 -32.14 8.27
CA PRO A 489 -7.38 -31.74 7.75
C PRO A 489 -8.33 -31.37 8.90
N ASN A 490 -9.30 -30.49 8.60
CA ASN A 490 -10.45 -30.19 9.46
C ASN A 490 -10.14 -29.60 10.84
N THR A 491 -8.93 -29.09 11.08
CA THR A 491 -8.57 -28.40 12.33
C THR A 491 -8.00 -27.02 12.05
N PHE A 492 -8.28 -26.06 12.93
CA PHE A 492 -7.57 -24.78 12.89
C PHE A 492 -6.16 -24.96 13.45
N TYR A 493 -5.17 -24.49 12.71
CA TYR A 493 -3.80 -24.38 13.17
C TYR A 493 -3.10 -23.27 12.39
N ARG A 494 -1.96 -22.80 12.92
CA ARG A 494 -1.09 -21.85 12.23
C ARG A 494 0.13 -22.54 11.64
N VAL A 495 0.61 -21.98 10.52
CA VAL A 495 1.81 -22.42 9.81
C VAL A 495 2.84 -21.31 9.87
N ASN A 496 4.07 -21.68 10.15
CA ASN A 496 5.23 -20.83 9.97
C ASN A 496 6.14 -21.41 8.87
N SER A 497 6.91 -20.57 8.19
CA SER A 497 7.80 -20.97 7.10
C SER A 497 9.12 -20.21 7.21
N ASP A 498 10.24 -20.91 7.06
CA ASP A 498 11.58 -20.30 7.01
C ASP A 498 11.86 -19.60 5.68
N THR A 499 10.95 -19.76 4.70
CA THR A 499 11.13 -19.29 3.33
C THR A 499 9.86 -18.59 2.89
N GLN A 500 10.02 -17.42 2.29
CA GLN A 500 8.88 -16.63 1.82
C GLN A 500 9.15 -16.03 0.44
N ARG A 501 8.08 -15.95 -0.36
CA ARG A 501 8.06 -15.07 -1.52
C ARG A 501 7.87 -13.62 -1.05
N SER A 502 6.98 -13.43 -0.07
CA SER A 502 6.64 -12.18 0.59
C SER A 502 6.11 -12.42 2.02
N MET A 503 6.06 -11.36 2.85
CA MET A 503 5.42 -11.43 4.18
C MET A 503 3.94 -11.78 4.12
N ASP A 504 3.29 -11.56 2.96
CA ASP A 504 1.88 -11.76 2.70
C ASP A 504 1.56 -13.11 2.04
N ASP A 505 2.52 -14.04 2.04
CA ASP A 505 2.27 -15.44 1.67
C ASP A 505 1.04 -16.05 2.38
N PRO A 506 0.72 -15.74 3.66
CA PRO A 506 -0.55 -16.14 4.29
C PRO A 506 -1.79 -15.79 3.47
N TYR A 507 -1.85 -14.58 2.90
CA TYR A 507 -2.94 -14.15 2.02
C TYR A 507 -2.92 -14.88 0.68
N GLN A 508 -1.74 -15.08 0.10
CA GLN A 508 -1.59 -15.69 -1.22
C GLN A 508 -1.99 -17.18 -1.24
N TYR A 509 -1.58 -17.93 -0.23
CA TYR A 509 -1.81 -19.38 -0.16
C TYR A 509 -2.98 -19.75 0.78
N ASN A 510 -3.67 -18.76 1.34
CA ASN A 510 -4.84 -18.88 2.21
C ASN A 510 -4.57 -19.83 3.39
N PHE A 511 -3.56 -19.51 4.18
CA PHE A 511 -3.28 -20.21 5.44
C PHE A 511 -3.29 -19.23 6.60
N ASN A 512 -3.35 -19.77 7.82
CA ASN A 512 -3.27 -18.98 9.03
C ASN A 512 -1.80 -18.81 9.39
N GLY A 513 -1.26 -17.60 9.27
CA GLY A 513 0.16 -17.31 9.43
C GLY A 513 0.43 -16.27 10.52
N VAL A 514 1.71 -16.02 10.81
CA VAL A 514 2.13 -14.96 11.75
C VAL A 514 2.52 -13.69 10.99
N SER A 515 3.18 -13.83 9.85
CA SER A 515 3.65 -12.69 9.06
C SER A 515 2.52 -11.97 8.33
N THR A 516 2.69 -10.67 8.13
CA THR A 516 1.91 -9.89 7.16
C THR A 516 2.54 -8.53 6.93
N PHE A 517 2.29 -7.92 5.77
CA PHE A 517 2.52 -6.51 5.51
C PHE A 517 1.25 -5.85 4.97
N SER A 518 0.72 -4.88 5.71
CA SER A 518 -0.35 -4.01 5.24
C SER A 518 -0.14 -2.60 5.76
N SER A 519 -0.24 -1.61 4.87
CA SER A 519 -0.16 -0.19 5.27
C SER A 519 -1.28 0.22 6.24
N VAL A 520 -2.30 -0.63 6.41
CA VAL A 520 -3.43 -0.44 7.33
C VAL A 520 -3.49 -1.50 8.43
N LEU A 521 -2.38 -2.22 8.69
CA LEU A 521 -2.28 -3.17 9.79
C LEU A 521 -2.49 -2.46 11.14
N ASN A 522 -3.17 -3.14 12.07
CA ASN A 522 -3.47 -2.59 13.38
C ASN A 522 -2.21 -2.54 14.27
N THR A 523 -1.87 -1.37 14.81
CA THR A 523 -0.71 -1.18 15.71
C THR A 523 -0.78 -2.08 16.95
N SER A 524 -1.98 -2.36 17.47
CA SER A 524 -2.11 -3.26 18.63
C SER A 524 -1.64 -4.68 18.32
N THR A 525 -1.89 -5.19 17.11
CA THR A 525 -1.39 -6.48 16.64
C THR A 525 0.14 -6.47 16.55
N ILE A 526 0.70 -5.41 15.97
CA ILE A 526 2.16 -5.24 15.85
C ILE A 526 2.78 -5.25 17.26
N ASN A 527 2.30 -4.40 18.16
CA ASN A 527 2.83 -4.29 19.51
C ASN A 527 2.67 -5.59 20.32
N ALA A 528 1.54 -6.30 20.19
CA ALA A 528 1.32 -7.57 20.87
C ALA A 528 2.39 -8.61 20.52
N LEU A 529 2.68 -8.73 19.22
CA LEU A 529 3.65 -9.68 18.67
C LEU A 529 5.09 -9.24 18.94
N THR A 530 5.40 -7.95 18.78
CA THR A 530 6.74 -7.42 19.05
C THR A 530 7.13 -7.54 20.51
N ASN A 531 6.18 -7.35 21.44
CA ASN A 531 6.44 -7.51 22.87
C ASN A 531 6.88 -8.93 23.23
N VAL A 532 6.40 -9.97 22.54
CA VAL A 532 6.72 -11.37 22.86
C VAL A 532 7.90 -11.92 22.07
N GLY A 533 8.48 -11.14 21.14
CA GLY A 533 9.71 -11.51 20.43
C GLY A 533 9.59 -11.64 18.90
N ALA A 534 8.44 -11.32 18.30
CA ALA A 534 8.37 -11.20 16.85
C ALA A 534 8.98 -9.87 16.38
N ILE A 535 9.49 -9.83 15.15
CA ILE A 535 10.00 -8.59 14.55
C ILE A 535 8.81 -7.83 13.95
N GLY A 536 8.66 -6.55 14.27
CA GLY A 536 7.51 -5.74 13.84
C GLY A 536 7.89 -4.29 13.60
N SER A 537 7.33 -3.69 12.56
CA SER A 537 7.52 -2.28 12.23
C SER A 537 6.27 -1.70 11.58
N ALA A 538 6.33 -0.45 11.10
CA ALA A 538 5.16 0.25 10.56
C ALA A 538 4.44 -0.57 9.47
N GLY A 539 3.26 -1.09 9.82
CA GLY A 539 2.41 -1.87 8.91
C GLY A 539 2.82 -3.33 8.72
N ARG A 540 3.79 -3.89 9.46
CA ARG A 540 4.23 -5.27 9.26
C ARG A 540 4.56 -6.01 10.54
N VAL A 541 4.39 -7.34 10.48
CA VAL A 541 4.95 -8.28 11.44
C VAL A 541 5.60 -9.42 10.67
N LYS A 542 6.73 -9.88 11.15
CA LYS A 542 7.52 -10.97 10.59
C LYS A 542 7.47 -12.19 11.49
N ASN A 543 7.74 -13.33 10.86
CA ASN A 543 7.68 -14.66 11.44
C ASN A 543 9.06 -15.28 11.63
N ASN A 544 10.12 -14.48 11.48
CA ASN A 544 11.49 -14.92 11.54
C ASN A 544 11.94 -15.25 12.97
N ASP A 545 12.79 -16.26 13.10
CA ASP A 545 13.57 -16.56 14.32
C ASP A 545 12.71 -16.63 15.61
N LEU A 546 11.44 -17.03 15.52
CA LEU A 546 10.56 -17.16 16.68
C LEU A 546 11.08 -18.29 17.60
N THR A 547 11.06 -18.08 18.91
CA THR A 547 11.43 -19.14 19.87
C THR A 547 10.42 -20.27 19.86
N TRP A 548 10.86 -21.48 20.19
CA TRP A 548 9.97 -22.64 20.31
C TRP A 548 8.80 -22.41 21.29
N PRO A 549 9.00 -21.83 22.50
CA PRO A 549 7.88 -21.46 23.36
C PRO A 549 6.94 -20.41 22.75
N LEU A 550 7.45 -19.45 21.98
CA LEU A 550 6.60 -18.47 21.32
C LEU A 550 5.76 -19.10 20.20
N GLU A 551 6.34 -19.93 19.35
CA GLU A 551 5.60 -20.67 18.32
C GLU A 551 4.53 -21.57 18.95
N SER A 552 4.85 -22.21 20.07
CA SER A 552 3.92 -23.01 20.86
C SER A 552 2.76 -22.17 21.41
N LEU A 553 3.06 -21.02 22.04
CA LEU A 553 2.06 -20.07 22.53
C LEU A 553 1.13 -19.59 21.42
N LEU A 554 1.69 -19.23 20.26
CA LEU A 554 0.95 -18.75 19.09
C LEU A 554 0.19 -19.87 18.36
N GLY A 555 0.26 -21.12 18.81
CA GLY A 555 -0.43 -22.24 18.16
C GLY A 555 0.08 -22.53 16.74
N VAL A 556 1.36 -22.24 16.48
CA VAL A 556 2.06 -22.67 15.27
C VAL A 556 2.30 -24.16 15.38
N ARG A 557 1.53 -24.94 14.61
CA ARG A 557 1.57 -26.40 14.66
C ARG A 557 2.49 -26.99 13.61
N GLN A 558 2.66 -26.30 12.48
CA GLN A 558 3.49 -26.77 11.38
C GLN A 558 4.54 -25.72 11.01
N LEU A 559 5.78 -26.19 10.82
CA LEU A 559 6.88 -25.42 10.24
C LEU A 559 7.20 -25.97 8.85
N LEU A 560 7.31 -25.09 7.87
CA LEU A 560 7.79 -25.42 6.52
C LEU A 560 9.22 -24.93 6.41
N LEU A 561 10.16 -25.87 6.30
CA LEU A 561 11.58 -25.58 6.18
C LEU A 561 12.11 -26.06 4.84
N VAL A 562 13.07 -25.35 4.24
CA VAL A 562 13.69 -25.84 3.00
C VAL A 562 14.39 -27.17 3.24
N ASN A 563 14.17 -28.13 2.34
CA ASN A 563 14.75 -29.46 2.43
C ASN A 563 16.24 -29.46 2.02
N THR A 564 17.13 -29.25 2.98
CA THR A 564 18.58 -29.23 2.78
C THR A 564 19.18 -30.56 2.33
N GLN A 565 18.43 -31.66 2.44
CA GLN A 565 18.84 -33.00 2.01
C GLN A 565 18.27 -33.39 0.65
N SER A 566 17.67 -32.43 -0.09
CA SER A 566 17.08 -32.67 -1.40
C SER A 566 18.13 -33.10 -2.44
N THR A 567 17.74 -34.05 -3.29
CA THR A 567 18.52 -34.42 -4.50
C THR A 567 18.57 -33.29 -5.54
N LYS A 568 17.72 -32.27 -5.39
CA LYS A 568 17.64 -31.10 -6.29
C LYS A 568 18.47 -29.91 -5.83
N THR A 569 19.31 -30.06 -4.81
CA THR A 569 20.12 -28.96 -4.25
C THR A 569 20.98 -28.22 -5.29
N THR A 570 21.39 -28.88 -6.37
CA THR A 570 22.18 -28.27 -7.46
C THR A 570 21.34 -27.58 -8.54
N THR A 571 20.01 -27.73 -8.50
CA THR A 571 19.12 -27.14 -9.52
C THR A 571 18.96 -25.63 -9.32
N PRO A 572 18.85 -24.84 -10.40
CA PRO A 572 18.59 -23.40 -10.30
C PRO A 572 17.31 -23.08 -9.53
N GLU A 573 16.26 -23.90 -9.68
CA GLU A 573 15.00 -23.73 -8.96
C GLU A 573 15.18 -23.86 -7.44
N TYR A 574 15.92 -24.88 -7.00
CA TYR A 574 16.19 -25.06 -5.58
C TYR A 574 17.01 -23.89 -5.03
N GLN A 575 18.08 -23.49 -5.72
CA GLN A 575 18.93 -22.36 -5.33
C GLN A 575 18.14 -21.06 -5.22
N GLN A 576 17.19 -20.84 -6.14
CA GLN A 576 16.28 -19.70 -6.08
C GLN A 576 15.38 -19.75 -4.84
N ILE A 577 14.84 -20.92 -4.48
CA ILE A 577 14.00 -21.10 -3.29
C ILE A 577 14.85 -20.91 -2.02
N SER A 578 16.00 -21.58 -1.91
CA SER A 578 16.86 -21.52 -0.72
C SER A 578 17.47 -20.13 -0.47
N SER A 579 17.70 -19.34 -1.53
CA SER A 579 18.12 -17.94 -1.38
C SER A 579 17.07 -17.04 -0.71
N ARG A 580 15.82 -17.51 -0.60
CA ARG A 580 14.71 -16.83 0.07
C ARG A 580 14.47 -17.30 1.50
N ILE A 581 15.36 -18.11 2.07
CA ILE A 581 15.32 -18.46 3.49
C ILE A 581 15.52 -17.18 4.31
N ILE A 582 14.63 -16.92 5.24
CA ILE A 582 14.59 -15.71 6.07
C ILE A 582 15.10 -15.95 7.49
N ASP A 583 15.07 -17.20 7.94
CA ASP A 583 15.53 -17.60 9.27
C ASP A 583 17.04 -17.80 9.33
N ASN A 584 17.55 -17.66 10.55
CA ASN A 584 18.85 -18.18 10.97
C ASN A 584 18.74 -19.68 11.25
N PRO A 585 19.87 -20.39 11.41
CA PRO A 585 19.84 -21.81 11.76
C PRO A 585 18.98 -22.08 13.01
N ARG A 586 17.96 -22.93 12.84
CA ARG A 586 17.02 -23.36 13.89
C ARG A 586 17.63 -24.51 14.70
N TYR A 587 18.36 -24.18 15.76
CA TYR A 587 18.95 -25.21 16.64
C TYR A 587 17.92 -25.86 17.58
N ASP A 588 16.73 -25.25 17.70
CA ASP A 588 15.59 -25.83 18.41
C ASP A 588 14.76 -26.81 17.58
N LEU A 589 15.12 -27.03 16.30
CA LEU A 589 14.43 -27.96 15.39
C LEU A 589 14.31 -29.41 15.92
N PRO A 590 15.25 -29.98 16.68
CA PRO A 590 15.11 -31.32 17.27
C PRO A 590 13.89 -31.48 18.20
N ALA A 591 13.32 -30.38 18.70
CA ALA A 591 12.08 -30.40 19.46
C ALA A 591 10.83 -30.67 18.60
N TYR A 592 10.95 -30.59 17.27
CA TYR A 592 9.87 -30.73 16.31
C TYR A 592 9.94 -32.10 15.61
N LYS A 593 8.78 -32.65 15.29
CA LYS A 593 8.67 -33.95 14.61
C LYS A 593 8.53 -33.77 13.11
N LEU A 594 9.42 -34.36 12.31
CA LEU A 594 9.22 -34.41 10.86
C LEU A 594 7.99 -35.28 10.53
N ILE A 595 7.02 -34.73 9.81
CA ILE A 595 5.75 -35.40 9.47
C ILE A 595 5.48 -35.52 7.96
N GLY A 596 6.25 -34.82 7.13
CA GLY A 596 6.12 -34.86 5.67
C GLY A 596 7.31 -34.18 5.01
N HIS A 597 7.52 -34.45 3.73
CA HIS A 597 8.56 -33.81 2.93
C HIS A 597 8.24 -33.93 1.43
N ASN A 598 8.77 -32.97 0.67
CA ASN A 598 8.86 -33.04 -0.78
C ASN A 598 10.26 -32.61 -1.25
N ASP A 599 10.42 -32.49 -2.56
CA ASP A 599 11.68 -32.11 -3.21
C ASP A 599 12.28 -30.79 -2.69
N TYR A 600 11.47 -29.87 -2.15
CA TYR A 600 11.92 -28.52 -1.78
C TYR A 600 11.71 -28.21 -0.30
N PHE A 601 10.77 -28.86 0.38
CA PHE A 601 10.38 -28.53 1.75
C PHE A 601 10.21 -29.76 2.63
N ASN A 602 10.63 -29.62 3.89
CA ASN A 602 10.32 -30.50 5.01
C ASN A 602 9.20 -29.87 5.85
N ILE A 603 8.25 -30.70 6.30
CA ILE A 603 7.12 -30.29 7.12
C ILE A 603 7.32 -30.85 8.52
N TYR A 604 7.59 -29.96 9.47
CA TYR A 604 7.75 -30.32 10.88
C TYR A 604 6.49 -30.00 11.66
N GLN A 605 6.14 -30.84 12.61
CA GLN A 605 5.08 -30.64 13.58
C GLN A 605 5.66 -30.16 14.91
N ASN A 606 5.16 -29.06 15.42
CA ASN A 606 5.38 -28.64 16.80
C ASN A 606 4.47 -29.48 17.72
N PRO A 607 5.02 -30.40 18.54
CA PRO A 607 4.20 -31.18 19.46
C PRO A 607 3.57 -30.30 20.55
N ASP A 608 4.14 -29.12 20.85
CA ASP A 608 3.76 -28.24 21.95
C ASP A 608 2.87 -27.07 21.56
N ALA A 609 2.44 -27.01 20.30
CA ALA A 609 1.47 -26.05 19.81
C ALA A 609 0.21 -26.02 20.68
N LEU A 610 -0.09 -24.86 21.27
CA LEU A 610 -1.26 -24.65 22.09
C LEU A 610 -2.51 -24.42 21.22
N PRO A 611 -3.69 -24.82 21.70
CA PRO A 611 -4.95 -24.40 21.09
C PRO A 611 -5.10 -22.87 21.10
N VAL A 612 -5.90 -22.30 20.20
CA VAL A 612 -6.07 -20.83 20.11
C VAL A 612 -6.62 -20.26 21.41
N ALA A 613 -7.63 -20.90 21.98
CA ALA A 613 -8.21 -20.56 23.27
C ALA A 613 -7.67 -21.48 24.37
N THR A 614 -7.10 -20.90 25.42
CA THR A 614 -6.54 -21.59 26.59
C THR A 614 -7.09 -20.98 27.87
N GLN A 615 -7.43 -21.83 28.85
CA GLN A 615 -7.76 -21.34 30.19
C GLN A 615 -6.51 -20.75 30.85
N ILE A 616 -6.68 -19.64 31.58
CA ILE A 616 -5.62 -19.04 32.40
C ILE A 616 -6.11 -18.87 33.83
N TYR A 617 -5.24 -19.06 34.82
CA TYR A 617 -5.60 -19.05 36.23
C TYR A 617 -5.50 -17.67 36.88
N ARG A 618 -4.84 -16.74 36.20
CA ARG A 618 -4.66 -15.35 36.61
C ARG A 618 -4.47 -14.46 35.38
N LYS A 619 -4.70 -13.16 35.53
CA LYS A 619 -4.44 -12.20 34.45
C LYS A 619 -2.95 -12.16 34.14
N VAL A 620 -2.62 -11.99 32.86
CA VAL A 620 -1.22 -11.77 32.44
C VAL A 620 -0.71 -10.47 33.09
N PRO A 621 0.42 -10.49 33.82
CA PRO A 621 0.97 -9.30 34.46
C PRO A 621 1.19 -8.14 33.50
N THR A 622 0.74 -6.93 33.87
CA THR A 622 0.83 -5.73 33.03
C THR A 622 2.18 -5.04 33.09
N GLN A 623 2.89 -5.15 34.22
CA GLN A 623 4.25 -4.64 34.40
C GLN A 623 5.22 -5.80 34.26
N VAL A 624 5.78 -5.95 33.07
CA VAL A 624 6.83 -6.93 32.77
C VAL A 624 7.92 -6.20 32.01
N GLN A 625 9.17 -6.48 32.36
CA GLN A 625 10.34 -5.91 31.70
C GLN A 625 10.22 -6.00 30.17
N ALA A 626 10.71 -4.98 29.46
CA ALA A 626 10.70 -4.90 28.00
C ALA A 626 11.71 -5.88 27.37
N ASN A 627 11.55 -7.17 27.65
CA ASN A 627 12.39 -8.25 27.19
C ASN A 627 11.51 -9.41 26.69
N PRO A 628 11.65 -9.85 25.44
CA PRO A 628 10.68 -10.76 24.81
C PRO A 628 10.52 -12.11 25.52
N VAL A 629 11.60 -12.70 26.04
CA VAL A 629 11.51 -14.01 26.72
C VAL A 629 10.93 -13.89 28.12
N LEU A 630 11.14 -12.77 28.81
CA LEU A 630 10.46 -12.49 30.08
C LEU A 630 8.96 -12.21 29.87
N GLN A 631 8.60 -11.62 28.72
CA GLN A 631 7.21 -11.48 28.31
C GLN A 631 6.58 -12.86 28.06
N GLN A 632 7.31 -13.80 27.46
CA GLN A 632 6.87 -15.18 27.32
C GLN A 632 6.68 -15.86 28.69
N ASN A 633 7.62 -15.72 29.63
CA ASN A 633 7.46 -16.22 31.02
C ASN A 633 6.12 -15.77 31.64
N ALA A 634 5.77 -14.49 31.46
CA ALA A 634 4.54 -13.93 32.01
C ALA A 634 3.30 -14.65 31.49
N TYR A 635 3.23 -15.00 30.20
CA TYR A 635 2.12 -15.77 29.64
C TYR A 635 2.09 -17.21 30.16
N PHE A 636 3.21 -17.93 30.07
CA PHE A 636 3.27 -19.34 30.46
C PHE A 636 2.98 -19.57 31.93
N SER A 637 3.37 -18.64 32.80
CA SER A 637 3.06 -18.72 34.22
C SER A 637 1.54 -18.82 34.46
N THR A 638 0.71 -18.19 33.62
CA THR A 638 -0.75 -18.15 33.84
C THR A 638 -1.47 -19.45 33.52
N PHE A 639 -0.84 -20.43 32.88
CA PHE A 639 -1.47 -21.69 32.46
C PHE A 639 -1.65 -22.72 33.57
N THR A 640 -1.03 -22.51 34.72
CA THR A 640 -1.11 -23.41 35.88
C THR A 640 -1.77 -22.70 37.07
N PRO A 641 -2.56 -23.42 37.89
CA PRO A 641 -3.07 -22.88 39.15
C PRO A 641 -1.93 -22.73 40.18
N GLU A 642 -0.98 -23.66 40.16
CA GLU A 642 0.22 -23.64 40.98
C GLU A 642 1.29 -22.71 40.41
N THR A 643 2.16 -22.20 41.29
CA THR A 643 3.35 -21.45 40.87
C THR A 643 4.40 -22.44 40.37
N ILE A 644 4.65 -22.43 39.06
CA ILE A 644 5.76 -23.14 38.43
C ILE A 644 7.00 -22.24 38.31
N GLY A 645 8.18 -22.86 38.12
CA GLY A 645 9.40 -22.13 37.79
C GLY A 645 9.29 -21.35 36.48
N ALA A 646 10.17 -20.37 36.27
CA ALA A 646 10.22 -19.61 35.02
C ALA A 646 10.67 -20.51 33.86
N ILE A 647 9.99 -20.42 32.71
CA ILE A 647 10.36 -21.21 31.52
C ILE A 647 11.66 -20.70 30.89
N PHE A 648 12.01 -19.44 31.07
CA PHE A 648 13.30 -18.87 30.71
C PHE A 648 13.98 -18.31 31.95
N THR A 649 15.25 -18.70 32.14
CA THR A 649 16.14 -18.14 33.15
C THR A 649 17.41 -17.61 32.49
N THR A 650 17.93 -16.51 33.03
CA THR A 650 19.21 -15.94 32.58
C THR A 650 20.35 -16.94 32.83
N THR A 651 21.33 -16.96 31.94
CA THR A 651 22.52 -17.81 32.07
C THR A 651 23.73 -16.98 31.71
N ASP A 652 24.81 -17.11 32.48
CA ASP A 652 26.03 -16.35 32.24
C ASP A 652 26.83 -16.95 31.07
N PHE A 653 27.57 -16.07 30.39
CA PHE A 653 28.61 -16.49 29.46
C PHE A 653 29.80 -17.04 30.25
N SER A 654 30.43 -18.11 29.76
CA SER A 654 31.55 -18.75 30.45
C SER A 654 32.88 -18.04 30.27
N GLY A 655 32.97 -17.14 29.31
CA GLY A 655 34.14 -16.29 29.11
C GLY A 655 33.85 -15.16 28.14
N ILE A 656 34.54 -14.04 28.34
CA ILE A 656 34.45 -12.86 27.48
C ILE A 656 35.87 -12.45 27.14
N THR A 657 36.18 -12.38 25.85
CA THR A 657 37.44 -11.82 25.35
C THR A 657 37.13 -10.65 24.42
N VAL A 658 37.98 -9.62 24.47
CA VAL A 658 37.80 -8.41 23.68
C VAL A 658 39.06 -8.10 22.88
N ASP A 659 38.87 -7.69 21.63
CA ASP A 659 39.94 -7.20 20.76
C ASP A 659 39.62 -5.75 20.34
N ASN A 660 40.57 -4.86 20.61
CA ASN A 660 40.42 -3.41 20.39
C ASN A 660 39.16 -2.77 21.05
N VAL A 661 38.59 -3.37 22.11
CA VAL A 661 37.51 -2.78 22.92
C VAL A 661 38.02 -2.47 24.32
N LYS A 662 37.57 -1.37 24.92
CA LYS A 662 37.83 -1.06 26.34
C LYS A 662 37.26 -2.17 27.24
N PRO A 663 37.88 -2.48 28.39
CA PRO A 663 37.38 -3.52 29.30
C PRO A 663 35.91 -3.29 29.68
N LEU A 664 35.12 -4.35 29.68
CA LEU A 664 33.70 -4.35 30.06
C LEU A 664 33.56 -5.01 31.44
N THR A 665 33.00 -4.30 32.43
CA THR A 665 32.72 -4.85 33.78
C THR A 665 31.37 -5.55 33.87
N THR A 666 30.43 -5.16 33.01
CA THR A 666 29.13 -5.81 32.79
C THR A 666 28.91 -5.92 31.29
N LEU A 667 28.15 -6.92 30.84
CA LEU A 667 27.87 -7.12 29.42
C LEU A 667 26.49 -6.57 29.04
N THR A 668 25.45 -6.95 29.78
CA THR A 668 24.08 -6.51 29.54
C THR A 668 23.95 -5.01 29.79
N ASN A 669 23.44 -4.28 28.80
CA ASN A 669 23.28 -2.81 28.81
C ASN A 669 24.58 -2.01 28.89
N ALA A 670 25.72 -2.64 28.57
CA ALA A 670 27.01 -1.94 28.55
C ALA A 670 27.26 -1.22 27.23
N ILE A 671 28.03 -0.12 27.30
CA ILE A 671 28.49 0.61 26.11
C ILE A 671 29.90 0.13 25.75
N ALA A 672 29.99 -0.76 24.77
CA ALA A 672 31.26 -1.23 24.25
C ALA A 672 31.91 -0.16 23.37
N THR A 673 33.12 0.28 23.75
CA THR A 673 33.84 1.39 23.08
C THR A 673 35.18 0.92 22.55
N LYS A 674 35.51 1.28 21.30
CA LYS A 674 36.84 1.00 20.71
C LYS A 674 37.98 1.67 21.48
N LYS A 675 39.15 1.02 21.50
CA LYS A 675 40.40 1.64 21.96
C LYS A 675 41.00 2.51 20.85
N ASP A 676 41.23 1.93 19.68
CA ASP A 676 41.66 2.62 18.46
C ASP A 676 40.52 2.65 17.44
N LYS A 677 40.11 3.86 17.05
CA LYS A 677 39.03 4.11 16.10
C LYS A 677 39.38 3.69 14.67
N LYS A 678 40.67 3.57 14.34
CA LYS A 678 41.15 3.18 13.00
C LYS A 678 41.12 1.67 12.77
N LEU A 679 41.10 0.87 13.82
CA LEU A 679 41.11 -0.59 13.75
C LEU A 679 39.69 -1.18 13.86
N GLY A 680 39.53 -2.41 13.37
CA GLY A 680 38.37 -3.24 13.68
C GLY A 680 38.30 -3.55 15.17
N ALA A 681 37.14 -3.95 15.67
CA ALA A 681 37.00 -4.37 17.07
C ALA A 681 36.01 -5.52 17.19
N THR A 682 36.29 -6.44 18.10
CA THR A 682 35.45 -7.62 18.33
C THR A 682 35.29 -7.94 19.81
N ILE A 683 34.16 -8.56 20.15
CA ILE A 683 33.89 -9.16 21.46
C ILE A 683 33.55 -10.62 21.18
N THR A 684 34.27 -11.54 21.81
CA THR A 684 34.04 -12.98 21.68
C THR A 684 33.53 -13.50 23.01
N LEU A 685 32.40 -14.20 22.97
CA LEU A 685 31.70 -14.71 24.13
C LEU A 685 31.65 -16.23 24.03
N ASN A 686 32.07 -16.92 25.09
CA ASN A 686 31.99 -18.36 25.20
C ASN A 686 30.73 -18.76 25.96
N VAL A 687 30.07 -19.80 25.47
CA VAL A 687 28.89 -20.40 26.09
C VAL A 687 29.24 -21.85 26.40
N ASN A 688 29.06 -22.25 27.66
CA ASN A 688 29.34 -23.62 28.09
C ASN A 688 28.49 -24.64 27.32
N PRO A 689 28.98 -25.88 27.12
CA PRO A 689 28.16 -26.97 26.60
C PRO A 689 26.87 -27.14 27.41
N SER A 690 25.79 -27.53 26.74
CA SER A 690 24.48 -27.75 27.37
C SER A 690 23.58 -28.64 26.52
N THR A 691 22.79 -29.46 27.21
CA THR A 691 21.68 -30.22 26.64
C THR A 691 20.37 -29.42 26.57
N GLU A 692 20.30 -28.27 27.24
CA GLU A 692 19.12 -27.40 27.24
C GLU A 692 19.19 -26.39 26.09
N GLN A 693 18.03 -26.08 25.50
CA GLN A 693 17.97 -25.07 24.46
C GLN A 693 18.25 -23.68 25.05
N ARG A 694 19.19 -22.95 24.44
CA ARG A 694 19.52 -21.58 24.82
C ARG A 694 19.18 -20.58 23.72
N TYR A 695 18.88 -19.36 24.11
CA TYR A 695 18.54 -18.27 23.21
C TYR A 695 19.35 -17.02 23.53
N LEU A 696 19.90 -16.41 22.49
CA LEU A 696 20.52 -15.11 22.56
C LEU A 696 19.43 -14.05 22.35
N VAL A 697 19.26 -13.17 23.32
CA VAL A 697 18.30 -12.05 23.24
C VAL A 697 19.09 -10.76 23.06
N MET A 698 18.68 -9.97 22.08
CA MET A 698 19.33 -8.71 21.72
C MET A 698 18.31 -7.59 21.64
N GLY A 699 18.64 -6.44 22.22
CA GLY A 699 17.90 -5.19 22.07
C GLY A 699 17.84 -4.74 20.62
N GLU A 700 16.91 -3.83 20.32
CA GLU A 700 16.61 -3.36 18.96
C GLU A 700 17.82 -2.67 18.32
N ASN A 701 18.56 -1.86 19.09
CA ASN A 701 19.59 -0.98 18.56
C ASN A 701 20.93 -1.67 18.29
N MET A 702 21.20 -2.82 18.93
CA MET A 702 22.45 -3.57 18.77
C MET A 702 22.74 -3.96 17.32
N ARG A 703 21.68 -4.21 16.56
CA ARG A 703 21.75 -4.83 15.23
C ARG A 703 22.20 -3.89 14.13
N LYS A 704 22.02 -2.58 14.27
CA LYS A 704 22.39 -1.63 13.20
C LYS A 704 23.91 -1.44 13.08
N ASN A 705 24.61 -1.61 14.21
CA ASN A 705 26.00 -1.18 14.36
C ASN A 705 26.99 -2.34 14.50
N MET A 706 26.51 -3.59 14.41
CA MET A 706 27.29 -4.79 14.69
C MET A 706 26.91 -5.97 13.79
N ALA A 707 27.88 -6.77 13.41
CA ALA A 707 27.68 -8.12 12.87
C ALA A 707 27.81 -9.15 14.00
N ILE A 708 27.01 -10.21 13.96
CA ILE A 708 26.98 -11.26 14.97
C ILE A 708 27.15 -12.61 14.27
N SER A 709 27.98 -13.48 14.82
CA SER A 709 28.12 -14.86 14.35
C SER A 709 28.09 -15.84 15.51
N ILE A 710 27.60 -17.04 15.23
CA ILE A 710 27.58 -18.18 16.16
C ILE A 710 28.43 -19.28 15.53
N ASN A 711 29.49 -19.72 16.20
CA ASN A 711 30.47 -20.69 15.66
C ASN A 711 30.95 -20.31 14.25
N ASN A 712 31.29 -19.02 14.05
CA ASN A 712 31.69 -18.42 12.77
C ASN A 712 30.61 -18.41 11.67
N VAL A 713 29.38 -18.85 11.96
CA VAL A 713 28.24 -18.70 11.04
C VAL A 713 27.60 -17.33 11.26
N PRO A 714 27.64 -16.42 10.27
CA PRO A 714 27.06 -15.09 10.41
C PRO A 714 25.54 -15.15 10.50
N LEU A 715 24.97 -14.41 11.45
CA LEU A 715 23.53 -14.26 11.56
C LEU A 715 23.02 -13.29 10.52
N LYS A 716 21.93 -13.66 9.84
CA LYS A 716 21.15 -12.74 9.02
C LYS A 716 20.63 -11.61 9.89
N ASN A 717 20.76 -10.38 9.42
CA ASN A 717 20.27 -9.21 10.13
C ASN A 717 18.95 -8.72 9.52
N ASP A 718 18.09 -8.15 10.34
CA ASP A 718 16.81 -7.58 9.90
C ASP A 718 16.78 -6.07 10.21
N PRO A 719 16.50 -5.20 9.24
CA PRO A 719 16.46 -3.76 9.46
C PRO A 719 15.21 -3.26 10.21
N ASP A 720 14.18 -4.10 10.38
CA ASP A 720 12.95 -3.74 11.09
C ASP A 720 13.10 -3.78 12.63
N ASN A 721 12.18 -3.12 13.33
CA ASN A 721 12.22 -2.91 14.77
C ASN A 721 11.82 -4.17 15.58
N GLY A 722 12.12 -4.16 16.89
CA GLY A 722 11.82 -5.24 17.83
C GLY A 722 13.06 -5.95 18.36
N SER A 723 12.94 -6.62 19.51
CA SER A 723 14.00 -7.49 20.04
C SER A 723 14.16 -8.73 19.16
N LYS A 724 15.38 -9.24 19.03
CA LYS A 724 15.69 -10.43 18.24
C LYS A 724 16.10 -11.53 19.19
N THR A 725 15.59 -12.71 18.91
CA THR A 725 15.92 -13.91 19.63
C THR A 725 16.46 -14.92 18.64
N VAL A 726 17.57 -15.58 18.97
CA VAL A 726 18.19 -16.59 18.10
C VAL A 726 18.55 -17.80 18.94
N SER A 727 18.17 -18.99 18.48
CA SER A 727 18.58 -20.24 19.12
C SER A 727 20.08 -20.44 19.02
N LEU A 728 20.71 -20.99 20.06
CA LEU A 728 22.10 -21.47 20.01
C LEU A 728 22.14 -22.99 19.80
N PRO A 729 23.27 -23.53 19.27
CA PRO A 729 23.51 -24.97 19.20
C PRO A 729 23.26 -25.68 20.53
N ILE A 730 22.61 -26.83 20.47
CA ILE A 730 22.53 -27.79 21.58
C ILE A 730 23.71 -28.76 21.40
N ASP A 731 24.72 -28.64 22.23
CA ASP A 731 25.90 -29.50 22.21
C ASP A 731 26.36 -29.74 23.65
N ALA A 732 26.41 -31.02 24.07
CA ALA A 732 26.77 -31.41 25.42
C ALA A 732 28.28 -31.42 25.68
N GLU A 733 29.09 -31.35 24.63
CA GLU A 733 30.55 -31.50 24.71
C GLU A 733 31.29 -30.25 24.25
N LYS A 734 30.83 -29.60 23.18
CA LYS A 734 31.54 -28.46 22.58
C LYS A 734 30.98 -27.13 23.04
N PRO A 735 31.84 -26.19 23.48
CA PRO A 735 31.38 -24.84 23.77
C PRO A 735 30.92 -24.15 22.48
N THR A 736 29.97 -23.24 22.63
CA THR A 736 29.55 -22.36 21.53
C THR A 736 30.23 -21.01 21.66
N THR A 737 30.71 -20.47 20.54
CA THR A 737 31.31 -19.14 20.47
C THR A 737 30.36 -18.17 19.80
N VAL A 738 30.07 -17.05 20.46
CA VAL A 738 29.33 -15.91 19.89
C VAL A 738 30.29 -14.75 19.67
N THR A 739 30.49 -14.36 18.42
CA THR A 739 31.39 -13.28 18.06
C THR A 739 30.59 -12.06 17.61
N LEU A 740 30.85 -10.94 18.27
CA LEU A 740 30.29 -9.63 17.99
C LEU A 740 31.36 -8.77 17.30
N THR A 741 31.09 -8.30 16.09
CA THR A 741 32.04 -7.52 15.29
C THR A 741 31.49 -6.15 15.00
N PHE A 742 32.24 -5.10 15.34
CA PHE A 742 31.83 -3.72 15.10
C PHE A 742 31.77 -3.43 13.60
N ASN A 743 30.67 -2.81 13.14
CA ASN A 743 30.57 -2.35 11.77
C ASN A 743 31.58 -1.23 11.49
N ARG A 744 31.93 -1.04 10.21
CA ARG A 744 32.87 0.02 9.78
C ARG A 744 32.35 1.40 10.21
N ASN A 745 33.24 2.26 10.71
CA ASN A 745 32.95 3.61 11.21
C ASN A 745 32.05 3.69 12.46
N ILE A 746 31.86 2.58 13.17
CA ILE A 746 31.22 2.58 14.50
C ILE A 746 32.31 2.51 15.56
N ASP A 747 32.31 3.48 16.47
CA ASP A 747 33.25 3.57 17.60
C ASP A 747 32.67 3.02 18.91
N GLN A 748 31.33 3.02 19.02
CA GLN A 748 30.60 2.63 20.22
C GLN A 748 29.35 1.82 19.86
N ILE A 749 29.08 0.78 20.65
CA ILE A 749 27.89 -0.05 20.52
C ILE A 749 27.24 -0.19 21.90
N ASP A 750 25.94 0.06 21.94
CA ASP A 750 25.10 -0.22 23.09
C ASP A 750 24.70 -1.70 23.06
N LEU A 751 25.05 -2.47 24.10
CA LEU A 751 24.68 -3.87 24.30
C LEU A 751 23.32 -3.99 25.01
N ASP A 752 22.35 -3.20 24.55
CA ASP A 752 21.00 -3.07 25.09
C ASP A 752 20.27 -4.42 25.18
N HIS A 753 19.77 -4.75 26.37
CA HIS A 753 19.07 -6.00 26.71
C HIS A 753 19.78 -7.28 26.25
N PHE A 754 21.11 -7.22 26.04
CA PHE A 754 21.89 -8.34 25.55
C PHE A 754 22.10 -9.38 26.64
N ALA A 755 21.51 -10.56 26.48
CA ALA A 755 21.68 -11.64 27.43
C ALA A 755 21.43 -13.02 26.82
N LEU A 756 21.97 -14.03 27.49
CA LEU A 756 21.74 -15.44 27.21
C LEU A 756 20.66 -15.97 28.16
N TYR A 757 19.69 -16.69 27.59
CA TYR A 757 18.59 -17.31 28.34
C TYR A 757 18.55 -18.81 28.05
N THR A 758 18.35 -19.62 29.08
CA THR A 758 18.12 -21.06 28.96
C THR A 758 16.63 -21.35 29.10
N LEU A 759 16.10 -22.18 28.20
CA LEU A 759 14.75 -22.73 28.30
C LEU A 759 14.75 -23.87 29.31
N ASN A 760 14.05 -23.69 30.42
CA ASN A 760 13.84 -24.74 31.41
C ASN A 760 12.73 -25.66 30.93
N ARG A 761 13.10 -26.87 30.51
CA ARG A 761 12.17 -27.82 29.88
C ARG A 761 11.03 -28.27 30.79
N GLN A 762 11.32 -28.57 32.05
CA GLN A 762 10.31 -29.05 33.00
C GLN A 762 9.14 -28.06 33.22
N PRO A 763 9.35 -26.78 33.63
CA PRO A 763 8.24 -25.84 33.79
C PRO A 763 7.54 -25.53 32.46
N PHE A 764 8.25 -25.56 31.33
CA PHE A 764 7.65 -25.39 30.01
C PHE A 764 6.66 -26.53 29.68
N GLU A 765 7.10 -27.78 29.82
CA GLU A 765 6.25 -28.96 29.57
C GLU A 765 5.06 -29.01 30.54
N GLN A 766 5.25 -28.66 31.82
CA GLN A 766 4.16 -28.55 32.80
C GLN A 766 3.12 -27.52 32.36
N ALA A 767 3.55 -26.32 31.95
CA ALA A 767 2.66 -25.27 31.48
C ALA A 767 1.90 -25.67 30.20
N VAL A 768 2.59 -26.31 29.24
CA VAL A 768 1.99 -26.79 27.98
C VAL A 768 0.96 -27.89 28.24
N ALA A 769 1.29 -28.86 29.10
CA ALA A 769 0.39 -29.94 29.47
C ALA A 769 -0.90 -29.38 30.12
N ALA A 770 -0.75 -28.47 31.10
CA ALA A 770 -1.89 -27.82 31.75
C ALA A 770 -2.75 -27.02 30.74
N ALA A 771 -2.11 -26.23 29.87
CA ALA A 771 -2.80 -25.44 28.85
C ALA A 771 -3.62 -26.32 27.89
N LYS A 772 -3.08 -27.47 27.45
CA LYS A 772 -3.77 -28.42 26.57
C LYS A 772 -4.90 -29.16 27.29
N GLN A 773 -4.65 -29.63 28.52
CA GLN A 773 -5.62 -30.40 29.31
C GLN A 773 -6.87 -29.57 29.65
N HIS A 774 -6.67 -28.29 30.00
CA HIS A 774 -7.72 -27.38 30.44
C HIS A 774 -8.25 -26.47 29.32
N ALA A 775 -7.81 -26.65 28.07
CA ALA A 775 -8.35 -25.89 26.95
C ALA A 775 -9.86 -26.16 26.77
N PRO A 776 -10.68 -25.11 26.56
CA PRO A 776 -12.07 -25.29 26.17
C PRO A 776 -12.14 -25.99 24.81
N LYS A 777 -13.21 -26.76 24.59
CA LYS A 777 -13.53 -27.22 23.23
C LYS A 777 -13.76 -25.99 22.37
N GLN A 778 -13.13 -25.93 21.20
CA GLN A 778 -13.12 -24.73 20.37
C GLN A 778 -13.31 -25.05 18.90
N VAL A 779 -14.10 -24.21 18.23
CA VAL A 779 -14.24 -24.18 16.78
C VAL A 779 -13.89 -22.79 16.31
N VAL A 780 -12.75 -22.69 15.61
CA VAL A 780 -12.20 -21.42 15.12
C VAL A 780 -12.45 -21.33 13.63
N LYS A 781 -13.10 -20.25 13.21
CA LYS A 781 -13.34 -19.89 11.81
C LYS A 781 -13.05 -18.40 11.64
N ASN A 782 -12.79 -17.97 10.41
CA ASN A 782 -12.56 -16.56 10.12
C ASN A 782 -13.71 -15.68 10.65
N GLY A 783 -13.40 -14.85 11.65
CA GLY A 783 -14.36 -13.94 12.30
C GLY A 783 -15.33 -14.59 13.30
N SER A 784 -15.14 -15.86 13.66
CA SER A 784 -15.99 -16.56 14.64
C SER A 784 -15.22 -17.59 15.46
N VAL A 785 -15.35 -17.53 16.78
CA VAL A 785 -14.78 -18.53 17.71
C VAL A 785 -15.86 -19.04 18.63
N THR A 786 -16.23 -20.32 18.51
CA THR A 786 -17.18 -20.95 19.43
C THR A 786 -16.42 -21.72 20.48
N LEU A 787 -16.70 -21.46 21.76
CA LEU A 787 -16.06 -22.10 22.91
C LEU A 787 -17.09 -22.87 23.73
N THR A 788 -16.67 -24.00 24.30
CA THR A 788 -17.43 -24.72 25.32
C THR A 788 -16.52 -24.98 26.52
N THR A 789 -16.81 -24.30 27.62
CA THR A 789 -16.06 -24.37 28.88
C THR A 789 -16.47 -25.58 29.71
N ARG A 790 -15.60 -26.01 30.61
CA ARG A 790 -15.89 -27.08 31.59
C ARG A 790 -16.33 -26.44 32.92
N GLN A 791 -16.92 -27.24 33.82
CA GLN A 791 -17.17 -26.80 35.19
C GLN A 791 -15.85 -26.56 35.94
N ASN A 792 -15.84 -25.63 36.90
CA ASN A 792 -14.68 -25.26 37.72
C ASN A 792 -13.54 -24.54 36.98
N ASN A 793 -13.86 -23.84 35.89
CA ASN A 793 -12.89 -22.99 35.21
C ASN A 793 -12.48 -21.80 36.09
N SER A 794 -11.20 -21.41 36.06
CA SER A 794 -10.57 -20.30 36.79
C SER A 794 -11.10 -18.89 36.46
N GLY A 795 -12.23 -18.80 35.77
CA GLY A 795 -12.89 -17.55 35.41
C GLY A 795 -12.27 -16.79 34.23
N TYR A 796 -11.15 -17.26 33.67
CA TYR A 796 -10.44 -16.56 32.59
C TYR A 796 -10.02 -17.48 31.44
N ILE A 797 -10.20 -17.01 30.21
CA ILE A 797 -9.72 -17.64 28.98
C ILE A 797 -8.93 -16.60 28.18
N MET A 798 -7.78 -16.99 27.65
CA MET A 798 -7.02 -16.19 26.70
C MET A 798 -7.13 -16.81 25.32
N LEU A 799 -7.29 -15.98 24.29
CA LEU A 799 -7.22 -16.37 22.90
C LEU A 799 -5.98 -15.74 22.28
N THR A 800 -5.14 -16.51 21.60
CA THR A 800 -4.00 -15.98 20.83
C THR A 800 -4.44 -15.32 19.52
N ILE A 801 -5.44 -14.45 19.64
CA ILE A 801 -6.02 -13.61 18.59
C ILE A 801 -5.85 -12.16 19.07
N PRO A 802 -5.28 -11.26 18.23
CA PRO A 802 -5.12 -9.87 18.60
C PRO A 802 -6.45 -9.23 19.01
N TYR A 803 -6.42 -8.43 20.08
CA TYR A 803 -7.58 -7.69 20.55
C TYR A 803 -7.89 -6.54 19.59
N GLU A 804 -9.06 -6.60 18.95
CA GLU A 804 -9.56 -5.56 18.06
C GLU A 804 -10.99 -5.16 18.47
N LYS A 805 -11.32 -3.87 18.30
CA LYS A 805 -12.71 -3.42 18.38
C LYS A 805 -13.52 -4.10 17.27
N GLY A 806 -14.66 -4.69 17.62
CA GLY A 806 -15.53 -5.38 16.66
C GLY A 806 -15.92 -6.79 17.09
N TRP A 807 -15.12 -7.42 17.96
CA TRP A 807 -15.50 -8.68 18.60
C TRP A 807 -16.66 -8.48 19.57
N GLN A 808 -17.66 -9.36 19.47
CA GLN A 808 -18.84 -9.43 20.32
C GLN A 808 -19.03 -10.86 20.78
N VAL A 809 -19.70 -11.05 21.92
CA VAL A 809 -20.07 -12.37 22.45
C VAL A 809 -21.58 -12.44 22.59
N ASP A 810 -22.16 -13.56 22.20
CA ASP A 810 -23.60 -13.82 22.25
C ASP A 810 -24.14 -14.04 23.68
N ASN A 811 -23.25 -14.26 24.65
CA ASN A 811 -23.60 -14.50 26.03
C ASN A 811 -23.21 -13.32 26.95
N LYS A 812 -24.21 -12.74 27.62
CA LYS A 812 -24.04 -11.58 28.52
C LYS A 812 -23.19 -11.85 29.77
N GLN A 813 -23.02 -13.12 30.17
CA GLN A 813 -22.19 -13.49 31.32
C GLN A 813 -20.69 -13.48 30.97
N VAL A 814 -20.35 -13.46 29.69
CA VAL A 814 -18.96 -13.42 29.21
C VAL A 814 -18.57 -11.98 28.89
N LYS A 815 -17.39 -11.55 29.38
CA LYS A 815 -16.87 -10.20 29.10
C LYS A 815 -15.53 -10.29 28.37
N ILE A 816 -15.46 -9.64 27.20
CA ILE A 816 -14.22 -9.50 26.43
C ILE A 816 -13.34 -8.42 27.06
N GLN A 817 -12.05 -8.71 27.20
CA GLN A 817 -11.02 -7.86 27.78
C GLN A 817 -9.76 -7.92 26.90
N ASN A 818 -8.87 -6.94 27.07
CA ASN A 818 -7.56 -6.93 26.42
C ASN A 818 -6.51 -7.52 27.38
N TYR A 819 -5.96 -8.69 27.05
CA TYR A 819 -4.84 -9.31 27.76
C TYR A 819 -3.55 -9.08 26.99
N ARG A 820 -3.02 -7.86 27.12
CA ARG A 820 -1.72 -7.43 26.57
C ARG A 820 -1.58 -7.57 25.06
N GLY A 821 -2.66 -7.21 24.37
CA GLY A 821 -2.75 -7.24 22.93
C GLY A 821 -3.52 -8.45 22.41
N PHE A 822 -3.82 -9.44 23.25
CA PHE A 822 -4.66 -10.59 22.92
C PHE A 822 -6.07 -10.48 23.49
N ILE A 823 -7.03 -11.21 22.89
CA ILE A 823 -8.39 -11.33 23.41
C ILE A 823 -8.38 -12.13 24.70
N GLY A 824 -8.87 -11.51 25.77
CA GLY A 824 -9.14 -12.14 27.05
C GLY A 824 -10.64 -12.25 27.30
N LEU A 825 -11.08 -13.29 28.00
CA LEU A 825 -12.48 -13.50 28.36
C LEU A 825 -12.59 -13.75 29.85
N LYS A 826 -13.47 -13.00 30.52
CA LYS A 826 -13.96 -13.38 31.85
C LYS A 826 -15.22 -14.22 31.66
N VAL A 827 -15.19 -15.45 32.17
CA VAL A 827 -16.28 -16.46 32.04
C VAL A 827 -16.77 -16.90 33.43
N PRO A 828 -18.03 -17.33 33.57
CA PRO A 828 -18.51 -17.94 34.81
C PRO A 828 -17.86 -19.31 35.04
N SER A 829 -17.86 -19.77 36.30
CA SER A 829 -17.31 -21.09 36.67
C SER A 829 -18.15 -22.28 36.17
N ALA A 830 -19.40 -22.02 35.76
CA ALA A 830 -20.28 -23.03 35.17
C ALA A 830 -19.85 -23.36 33.73
N SER A 831 -20.11 -24.62 33.31
CA SER A 831 -19.95 -24.99 31.91
C SER A 831 -20.89 -24.17 31.04
N LEU A 832 -20.35 -23.57 29.99
CA LEU A 832 -21.06 -22.67 29.11
C LEU A 832 -20.57 -22.84 27.68
N LYS A 833 -21.52 -22.81 26.73
CA LYS A 833 -21.23 -22.68 25.31
C LYS A 833 -21.59 -21.27 24.86
N PHE A 834 -20.67 -20.60 24.17
CA PHE A 834 -20.86 -19.25 23.66
C PHE A 834 -20.00 -19.04 22.40
N THR A 835 -20.37 -18.05 21.60
CA THR A 835 -19.70 -17.72 20.35
C THR A 835 -19.27 -16.26 20.34
N LEU A 836 -17.97 -16.06 20.07
CA LEU A 836 -17.44 -14.77 19.69
C LEU A 836 -17.61 -14.57 18.19
N SER A 837 -18.13 -13.41 17.78
CA SER A 837 -18.26 -13.02 16.38
C SER A 837 -17.66 -11.65 16.14
N TYR A 838 -16.91 -11.48 15.05
CA TYR A 838 -16.36 -10.20 14.64
C TYR A 838 -17.31 -9.48 13.69
N HIS A 839 -17.62 -8.23 14.01
CA HIS A 839 -18.32 -7.31 13.13
C HIS A 839 -17.48 -6.06 12.90
N THR A 840 -17.33 -5.66 11.64
CA THR A 840 -16.61 -4.43 11.29
C THR A 840 -17.26 -3.22 11.97
N PRO A 841 -16.52 -2.48 12.82
CA PRO A 841 -17.05 -1.30 13.49
C PRO A 841 -17.60 -0.27 12.49
N GLY A 842 -18.78 0.29 12.76
CA GLY A 842 -19.42 1.31 11.92
C GLY A 842 -20.08 0.80 10.64
N ILE A 843 -20.01 -0.49 10.31
CA ILE A 843 -20.58 -1.03 9.06
C ILE A 843 -22.10 -0.80 8.95
N LYS A 844 -22.82 -0.93 10.06
CA LYS A 844 -24.28 -0.66 10.11
C LYS A 844 -24.58 0.80 9.80
N ALA A 845 -23.85 1.73 10.43
CA ALA A 845 -24.00 3.16 10.16
C ALA A 845 -23.66 3.51 8.71
N GLY A 846 -22.58 2.91 8.17
CA GLY A 846 -22.21 3.03 6.76
C GLY A 846 -23.35 2.59 5.83
N TRP A 847 -23.92 1.41 6.04
CA TRP A 847 -25.07 0.93 5.27
C TRP A 847 -26.30 1.83 5.37
N THR A 848 -26.65 2.29 6.57
CA THR A 848 -27.80 3.18 6.76
C THR A 848 -27.63 4.47 5.97
N VAL A 849 -26.47 5.14 6.10
CA VAL A 849 -26.21 6.41 5.40
C VAL A 849 -26.13 6.21 3.88
N THR A 850 -25.48 5.15 3.42
CA THR A 850 -25.43 4.80 1.99
C THR A 850 -26.82 4.51 1.43
N SER A 851 -27.67 3.78 2.16
CA SER A 851 -29.04 3.49 1.70
C SER A 851 -29.86 4.76 1.54
N LEU A 852 -29.77 5.70 2.50
CA LEU A 852 -30.40 7.02 2.38
C LEU A 852 -29.85 7.81 1.19
N GLY A 853 -28.53 7.76 0.96
CA GLY A 853 -27.90 8.39 -0.20
C GLY A 853 -28.36 7.80 -1.52
N LEU A 854 -28.51 6.47 -1.63
CA LEU A 854 -29.02 5.81 -2.82
C LEU A 854 -30.48 6.15 -3.09
N ILE A 855 -31.33 6.22 -2.05
CA ILE A 855 -32.71 6.69 -2.18
C ILE A 855 -32.73 8.13 -2.72
N GLY A 856 -31.86 9.00 -2.19
CA GLY A 856 -31.69 10.37 -2.69
C GLY A 856 -31.24 10.43 -4.15
N LEU A 857 -30.31 9.57 -4.56
CA LEU A 857 -29.86 9.47 -5.96
C LEU A 857 -30.97 8.99 -6.90
N ILE A 858 -31.77 8.00 -6.48
CA ILE A 858 -32.91 7.51 -7.25
C ILE A 858 -33.95 8.62 -7.41
N ALA A 859 -34.31 9.31 -6.32
CA ALA A 859 -35.23 10.44 -6.37
C ALA A 859 -34.73 11.54 -7.32
N LEU A 860 -33.43 11.87 -7.26
CA LEU A 860 -32.79 12.80 -8.18
C LEU A 860 -32.87 12.33 -9.64
N ALA A 861 -32.71 11.03 -9.90
CA ALA A 861 -32.81 10.46 -11.25
C ALA A 861 -34.23 10.57 -11.82
N PHE A 862 -35.24 10.31 -11.00
CA PHE A 862 -36.64 10.57 -11.38
C PHE A 862 -36.86 12.06 -11.70
N LEU A 863 -36.33 12.97 -10.88
CA LEU A 863 -36.51 14.42 -11.12
C LEU A 863 -35.79 14.92 -12.38
N GLU A 864 -34.60 14.41 -12.71
CA GLU A 864 -33.78 14.87 -13.84
C GLU A 864 -34.12 14.20 -15.18
N TYR A 865 -34.56 12.93 -15.16
CA TYR A 865 -34.66 12.10 -16.37
C TYR A 865 -36.04 11.47 -16.61
N TRP A 866 -37.01 11.58 -15.69
CA TRP A 866 -38.36 11.09 -15.97
C TRP A 866 -39.03 11.93 -17.07
N PRO A 867 -39.60 11.31 -18.13
CA PRO A 867 -40.29 12.05 -19.17
C PRO A 867 -41.49 12.77 -18.56
N ARG A 868 -41.43 14.10 -18.53
CA ARG A 868 -42.61 14.94 -18.31
C ARG A 868 -43.50 14.80 -19.54
N ASN A 869 -44.31 13.74 -19.59
CA ASN A 869 -45.41 13.67 -20.53
C ASN A 869 -46.29 14.92 -20.33
N GLY A 870 -46.64 15.56 -21.43
CA GLY A 870 -47.19 16.91 -21.46
C GLY A 870 -48.36 17.11 -20.49
N LYS A 871 -48.38 18.34 -19.95
CA LYS A 871 -49.38 18.99 -19.08
C LYS A 871 -49.03 18.96 -17.58
N HIS A 872 -48.79 20.17 -17.08
CA HIS A 872 -48.49 20.62 -15.72
C HIS A 872 -47.04 20.56 -15.26
N ALA A 873 -46.33 21.65 -15.57
CA ALA A 873 -45.16 22.10 -14.83
C ALA A 873 -45.58 22.45 -13.39
N ILE A 874 -45.31 21.55 -12.46
CA ILE A 874 -45.25 21.84 -11.02
C ILE A 874 -43.90 21.35 -10.52
N LEU A 875 -43.34 22.09 -9.56
CA LEU A 875 -41.96 22.08 -9.01
C LEU A 875 -41.07 23.11 -9.74
N VAL A 876 -40.87 24.33 -9.25
CA VAL A 876 -40.83 24.82 -7.85
C VAL A 876 -41.19 26.32 -7.85
N ASN A 877 -42.42 26.68 -7.47
CA ASN A 877 -42.72 28.03 -6.99
C ASN A 877 -42.51 28.00 -5.47
N TRP A 878 -41.42 28.61 -5.01
CA TRP A 878 -41.32 29.01 -3.61
C TRP A 878 -42.46 29.99 -3.29
N PRO A 879 -43.06 29.93 -2.08
CA PRO A 879 -44.09 30.89 -1.69
C PRO A 879 -43.57 32.32 -1.87
N ALA A 880 -44.37 33.17 -2.51
CA ALA A 880 -44.02 34.54 -2.87
C ALA A 880 -43.59 35.45 -1.69
N ARG A 881 -43.75 34.99 -0.44
CA ARG A 881 -43.31 35.69 0.78
C ARG A 881 -41.78 35.73 0.98
N PHE A 882 -40.98 34.88 0.34
CA PHE A 882 -39.51 34.91 0.50
C PHE A 882 -38.76 35.70 -0.58
N ARG A 883 -39.45 36.26 -1.58
CA ARG A 883 -38.83 36.99 -2.71
C ARG A 883 -38.34 38.40 -2.36
N LYS A 884 -38.68 38.93 -1.19
CA LYS A 884 -38.31 40.29 -0.74
C LYS A 884 -37.09 40.38 0.19
N MET A 885 -36.41 39.26 0.48
CA MET A 885 -35.19 39.27 1.32
C MET A 885 -33.88 39.01 0.54
N TRP A 886 -33.96 38.75 -0.77
CA TRP A 886 -32.80 38.42 -1.62
C TRP A 886 -32.86 39.08 -3.01
N GLN A 887 -33.47 40.26 -3.09
CA GLN A 887 -33.09 41.28 -4.08
C GLN A 887 -32.22 42.29 -3.34
#